data_AF-B7S8R3-F1
#
_entry.id   AF-B7S8R3-F1
#
_cell.length_a   1.000
_cell.length_b   1.000
_cell.length_c   1.000
_cell.angle_alpha   90.00
_cell.angle_beta   90.00
_cell.angle_gamma   90.00
#
_symmetry.space_group_name_H-M   'P 1'
#
loop_
_entity.id
_entity.type
_entity.pdbx_description
1 polymer ?
#
loop_
_entity_poly.entity_id
_entity_poly.type
_entity_poly.pdbx_seq_one_letter_code
_entity_poly.pdbx_strand_id
1 'polypeptide(L)'
;MPGPEDSSELGEIENVRVVVRVRPLNGKELDGHCKKIVKVDHLNSEITVENPNAAHGEPPKVFSFDATFDDDSTQVDIYNETARPIVDKVLQGYNGTILAYGQTGTGKTYTMSGAKTPPQLRGIIPNTFAQIFGHIAKADDKQKFLVRATYLEIYNEEIRDLLGKDQNTRLEVKERPDIGVFVKDLSGYVVNNADDLDRIMSLGNKNRVVGATAMNVSSSRSHAIFTITVESSQLGEDNEQHVKMGKLHLVDLAGSERQSKTKATGIRLREATKINLSLSTLGNVISALVDGQSSHVPYRNSKLTRLLQDSLGGNSKTLMCANVSPADMNYDETISTLRYANRAKNIKNRARINEDPKDALLRQFQDEIEQLRKQLEENGEELSDSEGDTDESNPAEDESNSRKLKRKSQILTMEELDDKEIEVSQEKIDKAEYTDKSPDDKDVIELKKTQNEKEVLREKMQNLQNKILVGGENLLEKAEVQERLLAASAIELDQRKKREEQLKKAIEEKEAERIDIEEKYSSLQEEAAGKTKKLAKVYTMLMSARAELLDLQEEHQREMEGLLEGVRGIGRELQLQELILNSYIPVQYQTMIERYVHWNEDIGEWQLKCVAYTGNNMRKAQTTTSIGTAKDQPQLDLSNIYLTYNEPENNLMQTKKIRGRSGVPRPTTAHKRTPH
;
A
#
# COMPACT_ATOMS: atom_id res chain seq x y z
N MET A 1 -11.99 -31.08 -0.72
CA MET A 1 -10.52 -31.13 -0.66
C MET A 1 -10.00 -31.04 -2.09
N PRO A 2 -9.55 -29.87 -2.57
CA PRO A 2 -8.60 -29.81 -3.68
C PRO A 2 -7.30 -30.51 -3.25
N GLY A 3 -6.54 -31.04 -4.22
CA GLY A 3 -5.27 -31.69 -3.94
C GLY A 3 -4.13 -30.70 -3.63
N PRO A 4 -2.93 -31.21 -3.31
CA PRO A 4 -1.72 -30.39 -3.24
C PRO A 4 -1.29 -30.03 -4.67
N GLU A 5 -1.76 -28.89 -5.16
CA GLU A 5 -1.15 -28.23 -6.33
C GLU A 5 0.13 -27.50 -5.91
N ASP A 6 1.08 -27.40 -6.84
CA ASP A 6 2.47 -26.95 -6.65
C ASP A 6 2.68 -25.82 -5.63
N SER A 7 3.39 -26.14 -4.54
CA SER A 7 3.88 -25.18 -3.54
C SER A 7 5.22 -24.54 -3.94
N SER A 8 5.62 -24.64 -5.20
CA SER A 8 6.98 -24.42 -5.71
C SER A 8 7.20 -23.06 -6.41
N GLU A 9 6.16 -22.27 -6.70
CA GLU A 9 6.29 -20.89 -7.24
C GLU A 9 5.90 -19.80 -6.20
N LEU A 10 6.56 -19.77 -5.04
CA LEU A 10 6.30 -18.78 -3.99
C LEU A 10 6.95 -17.41 -4.29
N GLY A 11 6.32 -16.63 -5.18
CA GLY A 11 6.63 -15.21 -5.34
C GLY A 11 6.29 -14.38 -4.10
N GLU A 12 7.00 -13.26 -3.89
CA GLU A 12 6.81 -12.37 -2.74
C GLU A 12 5.39 -11.79 -2.70
N ILE A 13 4.61 -12.18 -1.70
CA ILE A 13 3.28 -11.59 -1.44
C ILE A 13 3.48 -10.25 -0.74
N GLU A 14 3.16 -9.15 -1.42
CA GLU A 14 3.21 -7.80 -0.87
C GLU A 14 1.91 -7.06 -1.16
N ASN A 15 1.48 -6.21 -0.23
CA ASN A 15 0.36 -5.31 -0.48
C ASN A 15 0.77 -4.21 -1.46
N VAL A 16 -0.19 -3.67 -2.23
CA VAL A 16 0.03 -2.42 -2.99
C VAL A 16 0.33 -1.29 -2.00
N ARG A 17 1.51 -0.68 -2.13
CA ARG A 17 1.92 0.43 -1.26
C ARG A 17 1.20 1.70 -1.68
N VAL A 18 0.58 2.41 -0.74
CA VAL A 18 -0.24 3.59 -0.99
C VAL A 18 0.29 4.77 -0.19
N VAL A 19 0.57 5.85 -0.90
CA VAL A 19 1.03 7.11 -0.33
C VAL A 19 0.12 8.25 -0.77
N VAL A 20 -0.10 9.23 0.10
CA VAL A 20 -0.92 10.40 -0.22
C VAL A 20 -0.06 11.65 -0.26
N ARG A 21 -0.31 12.51 -1.24
CA ARG A 21 0.33 13.83 -1.33
C ARG A 21 -0.72 14.93 -1.40
N VAL A 22 -0.71 15.80 -0.40
CA VAL A 22 -1.43 17.08 -0.38
C VAL A 22 -0.54 18.13 -1.06
N ARG A 23 -1.10 18.94 -1.96
CA ARG A 23 -0.36 20.10 -2.52
C ARG A 23 -0.68 21.40 -1.76
N PRO A 24 0.12 22.48 -1.91
CA PRO A 24 -0.30 23.81 -1.47
C PRO A 24 -1.62 24.26 -2.12
N LEU A 25 -2.33 25.20 -1.49
CA LEU A 25 -3.47 25.91 -2.10
C LEU A 25 -3.01 26.62 -3.38
N ASN A 26 -3.78 26.51 -4.46
CA ASN A 26 -3.49 27.17 -5.72
C ASN A 26 -4.10 28.58 -5.79
N GLY A 27 -3.64 29.42 -6.73
CA GLY A 27 -4.11 30.80 -6.86
C GLY A 27 -5.64 30.95 -6.91
N LYS A 28 -6.36 30.08 -7.63
CA LYS A 28 -7.84 30.14 -7.72
C LYS A 28 -8.53 29.77 -6.40
N GLU A 29 -7.93 28.89 -5.60
CA GLU A 29 -8.44 28.54 -4.28
C GLU A 29 -8.19 29.67 -3.28
N LEU A 30 -7.04 30.37 -3.38
CA LEU A 30 -6.74 31.56 -2.60
C LEU A 30 -7.64 32.75 -2.97
N ASP A 31 -7.80 33.02 -4.27
CA ASP A 31 -8.70 34.05 -4.82
C ASP A 31 -10.17 33.76 -4.47
N GLY A 32 -10.54 32.48 -4.38
CA GLY A 32 -11.86 32.02 -3.95
C GLY A 32 -12.07 31.99 -2.43
N HIS A 33 -11.07 32.39 -1.64
CA HIS A 33 -11.06 32.34 -0.17
C HIS A 33 -11.35 30.94 0.43
N CYS A 34 -10.94 29.88 -0.26
CA CYS A 34 -11.07 28.50 0.22
C CYS A 34 -10.26 28.24 1.49
N LYS A 35 -10.83 27.46 2.40
CA LYS A 35 -10.15 27.03 3.63
C LYS A 35 -9.34 25.75 3.40
N LYS A 36 -8.20 25.63 4.09
CA LYS A 36 -7.43 24.38 4.20
C LYS A 36 -8.13 23.44 5.18
N ILE A 37 -8.72 22.36 4.68
CA ILE A 37 -9.46 21.34 5.46
C ILE A 37 -8.67 20.05 5.68
N VAL A 38 -7.50 19.92 5.07
CA VAL A 38 -6.64 18.72 5.17
C VAL A 38 -5.47 19.02 6.11
N LYS A 39 -5.25 18.13 7.09
CA LYS A 39 -4.11 18.09 8.01
C LYS A 39 -3.38 16.76 7.84
N VAL A 40 -2.06 16.81 7.84
CA VAL A 40 -1.17 15.65 7.69
C VAL A 40 -0.41 15.43 9.00
N ASP A 41 -0.34 14.19 9.46
CA ASP A 41 0.51 13.76 10.56
C ASP A 41 1.54 12.75 10.03
N HIS A 42 2.76 13.26 9.78
CA HIS A 42 3.89 12.48 9.28
C HIS A 42 4.36 11.39 10.25
N LEU A 43 4.14 11.52 11.56
CA LEU A 43 4.64 10.56 12.55
C LEU A 43 3.81 9.27 12.54
N ASN A 44 2.50 9.40 12.30
CA ASN A 44 1.56 8.29 12.25
C ASN A 44 1.17 7.87 10.81
N SER A 45 1.70 8.58 9.79
CA SER A 45 1.28 8.47 8.38
C SER A 45 -0.23 8.65 8.20
N GLU A 46 -0.81 9.62 8.90
CA GLU A 46 -2.26 9.87 8.92
C GLU A 46 -2.66 11.18 8.23
N ILE A 47 -3.82 11.16 7.59
CA ILE A 47 -4.46 12.35 7.02
C ILE A 47 -5.83 12.53 7.64
N THR A 48 -6.02 13.72 8.22
CA THR A 48 -7.28 14.18 8.79
C THR A 48 -7.94 15.17 7.82
N VAL A 49 -9.21 14.93 7.48
CA VAL A 49 -10.02 15.81 6.62
C VAL A 49 -11.23 16.31 7.39
N GLU A 50 -11.35 17.63 7.50
CA GLU A 50 -12.48 18.31 8.12
C GLU A 50 -13.62 18.50 7.10
N ASN A 51 -14.84 18.07 7.46
CA ASN A 51 -16.02 18.28 6.64
C ASN A 51 -16.50 19.74 6.80
N PRO A 52 -16.50 20.58 5.73
CA PRO A 52 -16.90 21.97 5.84
C PRO A 52 -18.39 22.16 6.16
N ASN A 53 -19.21 21.13 5.94
CA ASN A 53 -20.65 21.10 6.23
C ASN A 53 -20.99 20.21 7.45
N ALA A 54 -20.00 19.87 8.28
CA ALA A 54 -20.14 18.96 9.42
C ALA A 54 -21.32 19.31 10.34
N ALA A 55 -22.08 18.30 10.73
CA ALA A 55 -23.07 18.45 11.80
C ALA A 55 -22.37 18.68 13.15
N HIS A 56 -23.05 19.34 14.10
CA HIS A 56 -22.44 19.67 15.39
C HIS A 56 -22.08 18.39 16.17
N GLY A 57 -20.78 18.15 16.36
CA GLY A 57 -20.25 16.93 17.00
C GLY A 57 -19.81 15.80 16.05
N GLU A 58 -19.85 16.01 14.74
CA GLU A 58 -19.24 15.10 13.75
C GLU A 58 -17.70 15.18 13.83
N PRO A 59 -16.98 14.06 14.09
CA PRO A 59 -15.52 14.07 14.11
C PRO A 59 -14.94 14.16 12.69
N PRO A 60 -13.75 14.76 12.51
CA PRO A 60 -13.08 14.78 11.21
C PRO A 60 -12.63 13.37 10.81
N LYS A 61 -12.48 13.15 9.50
CA LYS A 61 -12.22 11.82 8.93
C LYS A 61 -10.72 11.56 8.88
N VAL A 62 -10.27 10.47 9.50
CA VAL A 62 -8.86 10.09 9.59
C VAL A 62 -8.60 8.85 8.74
N PHE A 63 -7.51 8.86 7.97
CA PHE A 63 -7.07 7.78 7.10
C PHE A 63 -5.56 7.55 7.27
N SER A 64 -5.12 6.30 7.40
CA SER A 64 -3.72 5.95 7.69
C SER A 64 -3.07 5.17 6.52
N PHE A 65 -2.02 5.73 5.93
CA PHE A 65 -1.38 5.23 4.69
C PHE A 65 0.02 4.67 4.97
N ASP A 66 0.77 4.29 3.92
CA ASP A 66 2.16 3.81 4.09
C ASP A 66 3.16 4.97 4.18
N ALA A 67 2.80 6.13 3.62
CA ALA A 67 3.44 7.43 3.84
C ALA A 67 2.46 8.56 3.47
N THR A 68 2.64 9.73 4.06
CA THR A 68 1.79 10.92 3.81
C THR A 68 2.64 12.16 3.65
N PHE A 69 2.37 12.96 2.62
CA PHE A 69 3.13 14.16 2.27
C PHE A 69 2.22 15.38 2.30
N ASP A 70 2.72 16.45 2.90
CA ASP A 70 2.06 17.75 3.04
C ASP A 70 2.46 18.74 1.94
N ASP A 71 2.06 20.00 2.10
CA ASP A 71 2.34 21.09 1.18
C ASP A 71 3.80 21.57 1.17
N ASP A 72 4.59 21.27 2.20
CA ASP A 72 6.02 21.59 2.27
C ASP A 72 6.92 20.46 1.71
N SER A 73 6.37 19.24 1.55
CA SER A 73 7.08 18.05 1.08
C SER A 73 7.65 18.16 -0.35
N THR A 74 8.98 18.00 -0.50
CA THR A 74 9.65 18.20 -1.79
C THR A 74 9.54 16.99 -2.72
N GLN A 75 9.86 17.19 -4.00
CA GLN A 75 9.90 16.10 -4.98
C GLN A 75 10.97 15.04 -4.66
N VAL A 76 12.07 15.46 -4.00
CA VAL A 76 13.21 14.60 -3.68
C VAL A 76 12.88 13.67 -2.52
N ASP A 77 12.15 14.17 -1.52
CA ASP A 77 11.72 13.38 -0.35
C ASP A 77 10.76 12.27 -0.81
N ILE A 78 9.71 12.66 -1.54
CA ILE A 78 8.74 11.74 -2.14
C ILE A 78 9.43 10.70 -3.03
N TYR A 79 10.44 11.10 -3.82
CA TYR A 79 11.17 10.16 -4.66
C TYR A 79 11.93 9.12 -3.83
N ASN A 80 12.70 9.55 -2.82
CA ASN A 80 13.54 8.67 -2.03
C ASN A 80 12.73 7.70 -1.17
N GLU A 81 11.63 8.14 -0.57
CA GLU A 81 10.83 7.33 0.34
C GLU A 81 9.91 6.32 -0.39
N THR A 82 9.45 6.68 -1.59
CA THR A 82 8.37 5.95 -2.28
C THR A 82 8.83 5.26 -3.57
N ALA A 83 9.38 6.02 -4.52
CA ALA A 83 9.67 5.53 -5.86
C ALA A 83 11.01 4.76 -5.94
N ARG A 84 12.03 5.25 -5.23
CA ARG A 84 13.39 4.70 -5.25
C ARG A 84 13.44 3.19 -4.91
N PRO A 85 12.78 2.67 -3.86
CA PRO A 85 12.73 1.23 -3.58
C PRO A 85 12.12 0.39 -4.72
N ILE A 86 11.10 0.92 -5.42
CA ILE A 86 10.48 0.25 -6.57
C ILE A 86 11.45 0.20 -7.76
N VAL A 87 12.19 1.29 -8.00
CA VAL A 87 13.22 1.34 -9.05
C VAL A 87 14.38 0.39 -8.74
N ASP A 88 14.81 0.30 -7.49
CA ASP A 88 15.85 -0.66 -7.06
C ASP A 88 15.39 -2.12 -7.26
N LYS A 89 14.12 -2.45 -6.96
CA LYS A 89 13.54 -3.76 -7.29
C LYS A 89 13.43 -4.01 -8.80
N VAL A 90 13.12 -3.02 -9.62
CA VAL A 90 13.12 -3.18 -11.09
C VAL A 90 14.53 -3.49 -11.60
N LEU A 91 15.56 -2.84 -11.07
CA LEU A 91 16.96 -3.12 -11.43
C LEU A 91 17.42 -4.54 -11.03
N GLN A 92 16.74 -5.17 -10.07
CA GLN A 92 16.93 -6.58 -9.68
C GLN A 92 16.13 -7.58 -10.54
N GLY A 93 15.30 -7.11 -11.47
CA GLY A 93 14.51 -7.95 -12.39
C GLY A 93 13.03 -8.12 -12.02
N TYR A 94 12.49 -7.40 -11.03
CA TYR A 94 11.05 -7.42 -10.75
C TYR A 94 10.28 -6.47 -11.70
N ASN A 95 8.98 -6.71 -11.88
CA ASN A 95 8.10 -5.70 -12.47
C ASN A 95 7.72 -4.64 -11.43
N GLY A 96 7.80 -3.36 -11.78
CA GLY A 96 7.41 -2.22 -10.95
C GLY A 96 6.28 -1.41 -11.58
N THR A 97 5.36 -0.89 -10.77
CA THR A 97 4.35 0.07 -11.24
C THR A 97 4.26 1.24 -10.28
N ILE A 98 4.34 2.47 -10.78
CA ILE A 98 4.09 3.69 -10.02
C ILE A 98 2.98 4.47 -10.72
N LEU A 99 1.85 4.66 -10.04
CA LEU A 99 0.68 5.33 -10.60
C LEU A 99 0.26 6.54 -9.76
N ALA A 100 0.01 7.67 -10.42
CA ALA A 100 -0.55 8.87 -9.81
C ALA A 100 -2.07 8.94 -10.06
N TYR A 101 -2.86 9.11 -9.00
CA TYR A 101 -4.32 9.11 -9.01
C TYR A 101 -4.89 10.32 -8.26
N GLY A 102 -6.13 10.72 -8.57
CA GLY A 102 -6.85 11.83 -7.94
C GLY A 102 -7.43 12.82 -8.94
N GLN A 103 -8.04 13.90 -8.45
CA GLN A 103 -8.73 14.89 -9.28
C GLN A 103 -7.77 15.69 -10.21
N THR A 104 -8.29 16.24 -11.29
CA THR A 104 -7.57 17.20 -12.14
C THR A 104 -7.08 18.41 -11.36
N GLY A 105 -5.78 18.70 -11.46
CA GLY A 105 -5.16 19.82 -10.75
C GLY A 105 -4.77 19.54 -9.29
N THR A 106 -4.88 18.32 -8.78
CA THR A 106 -4.35 17.96 -7.44
C THR A 106 -2.84 17.71 -7.43
N GLY A 107 -2.21 17.45 -8.59
CA GLY A 107 -0.75 17.34 -8.72
C GLY A 107 -0.21 16.04 -9.31
N LYS A 108 -1.03 15.19 -9.95
CA LYS A 108 -0.60 13.94 -10.62
C LYS A 108 0.62 14.13 -11.54
N THR A 109 0.45 14.89 -12.62
CA THR A 109 1.54 15.20 -13.57
C THR A 109 2.71 15.94 -12.93
N TYR A 110 2.48 16.74 -11.88
CA TYR A 110 3.55 17.38 -11.12
C TYR A 110 4.36 16.38 -10.29
N THR A 111 3.72 15.36 -9.71
CA THR A 111 4.41 14.27 -9.01
C THR A 111 5.16 13.37 -9.98
N MET A 112 4.55 13.02 -11.11
CA MET A 112 5.17 12.13 -12.10
C MET A 112 6.28 12.81 -12.91
N SER A 113 6.00 13.96 -13.54
CA SER A 113 6.97 14.67 -14.40
C SER A 113 7.67 15.82 -13.68
N GLY A 114 6.92 16.60 -12.88
CA GLY A 114 7.43 17.81 -12.24
C GLY A 114 7.78 18.91 -13.23
N ALA A 115 8.61 19.87 -12.79
CA ALA A 115 9.21 20.87 -13.67
C ALA A 115 10.63 20.46 -14.04
N LYS A 116 11.05 20.75 -15.28
CA LYS A 116 12.38 20.40 -15.78
C LYS A 116 13.52 21.15 -15.07
N THR A 117 13.23 22.39 -14.69
CA THR A 117 14.15 23.34 -14.06
C THR A 117 13.42 24.16 -13.00
N PRO A 118 14.00 24.37 -11.81
CA PRO A 118 15.28 23.82 -11.34
C PRO A 118 15.20 22.32 -11.00
N PRO A 119 16.33 21.60 -10.88
CA PRO A 119 16.36 20.15 -10.69
C PRO A 119 15.55 19.64 -9.49
N GLN A 120 15.43 20.43 -8.41
CA GLN A 120 14.66 20.11 -7.21
C GLN A 120 13.15 19.96 -7.47
N LEU A 121 12.64 20.45 -8.61
CA LEU A 121 11.24 20.33 -9.01
C LEU A 121 10.98 19.13 -9.95
N ARG A 122 12.01 18.36 -10.32
CA ARG A 122 11.87 17.15 -11.16
C ARG A 122 11.06 16.09 -10.43
N GLY A 123 10.05 15.53 -11.11
CA GLY A 123 9.18 14.49 -10.55
C GLY A 123 9.80 13.09 -10.55
N ILE A 124 8.97 12.08 -10.29
CA ILE A 124 9.39 10.69 -10.21
C ILE A 124 10.09 10.22 -11.49
N ILE A 125 9.51 10.46 -12.66
CA ILE A 125 9.99 9.97 -13.96
C ILE A 125 11.45 10.42 -14.25
N PRO A 126 11.79 11.72 -14.26
CA PRO A 126 13.17 12.16 -14.51
C PRO A 126 14.17 11.74 -13.41
N ASN A 127 13.73 11.57 -12.16
CA ASN A 127 14.60 11.05 -11.09
C ASN A 127 14.86 9.54 -11.27
N THR A 128 13.87 8.77 -11.72
CA THR A 128 14.03 7.37 -12.16
C THR A 128 15.04 7.23 -13.29
N PHE A 129 15.02 8.12 -14.29
CA PHE A 129 16.02 8.10 -15.37
C PHE A 129 17.45 8.26 -14.83
N ALA A 130 17.63 9.19 -13.87
CA ALA A 130 18.92 9.41 -13.21
C ALA A 130 19.35 8.23 -12.32
N GLN A 131 18.44 7.60 -11.59
CA GLN A 131 18.76 6.42 -10.78
C GLN A 131 19.14 5.20 -11.63
N ILE A 132 18.38 4.89 -12.69
CA ILE A 132 18.66 3.74 -13.56
C ILE A 132 20.05 3.86 -14.18
N PHE A 133 20.35 4.99 -14.84
CA PHE A 133 21.68 5.17 -15.43
C PHE A 133 22.79 5.40 -14.40
N GLY A 134 22.46 5.95 -13.22
CA GLY A 134 23.38 6.05 -12.09
C GLY A 134 23.71 4.70 -11.42
N HIS A 135 22.85 3.69 -11.58
CA HIS A 135 23.11 2.30 -11.20
C HIS A 135 23.95 1.60 -12.28
N ILE A 136 23.54 1.69 -13.55
CA ILE A 136 24.28 1.10 -14.68
C ILE A 136 25.73 1.61 -14.72
N ALA A 137 25.97 2.90 -14.49
CA ALA A 137 27.31 3.48 -14.46
C ALA A 137 28.17 3.09 -13.23
N LYS A 138 27.61 2.35 -12.27
CA LYS A 138 28.31 1.83 -11.07
C LYS A 138 28.39 0.30 -11.03
N ALA A 139 27.80 -0.38 -12.00
CA ALA A 139 27.82 -1.84 -12.07
C ALA A 139 29.22 -2.35 -12.47
N ASP A 140 29.50 -3.62 -12.17
CA ASP A 140 30.70 -4.34 -12.62
C ASP A 140 30.68 -4.48 -14.16
N ASP A 141 31.84 -4.40 -14.82
CA ASP A 141 32.03 -4.63 -16.26
C ASP A 141 31.49 -6.02 -16.73
N LYS A 142 31.35 -6.98 -15.80
CA LYS A 142 30.71 -8.29 -16.03
C LYS A 142 29.19 -8.23 -16.23
N GLN A 143 28.53 -7.14 -15.83
CA GLN A 143 27.07 -6.98 -15.93
C GLN A 143 26.71 -6.03 -17.08
N LYS A 144 25.98 -6.55 -18.07
CA LYS A 144 25.54 -5.78 -19.24
C LYS A 144 24.06 -5.43 -19.12
N PHE A 145 23.71 -4.23 -19.55
CA PHE A 145 22.33 -3.73 -19.50
C PHE A 145 21.85 -3.31 -20.89
N LEU A 146 20.57 -3.55 -21.16
CA LEU A 146 19.85 -3.03 -22.31
C LEU A 146 18.56 -2.36 -21.80
N VAL A 147 18.49 -1.04 -21.97
CA VAL A 147 17.33 -0.24 -21.58
C VAL A 147 16.47 0.06 -22.80
N ARG A 148 15.17 -0.20 -22.72
CA ARG A 148 14.17 0.15 -23.74
C ARG A 148 13.08 1.03 -23.14
N ALA A 149 12.59 1.99 -23.90
CA ALA A 149 11.47 2.84 -23.52
C ALA A 149 10.31 2.74 -24.52
N THR A 150 9.08 2.66 -24.01
CA THR A 150 7.84 2.86 -24.76
C THR A 150 7.02 3.95 -24.08
N TYR A 151 6.19 4.67 -24.84
CA TYR A 151 5.29 5.67 -24.26
C TYR A 151 3.96 5.68 -25.01
N LEU A 152 2.86 5.44 -24.31
CA LEU A 152 1.52 5.40 -24.89
C LEU A 152 0.54 6.30 -24.13
N GLU A 153 -0.53 6.65 -24.82
CA GLU A 153 -1.69 7.34 -24.27
C GLU A 153 -2.95 6.48 -24.48
N ILE A 154 -3.75 6.32 -23.42
CA ILE A 154 -5.09 5.75 -23.49
C ILE A 154 -6.09 6.89 -23.41
N TYR A 155 -6.89 7.05 -24.45
CA TYR A 155 -7.93 8.07 -24.54
C TYR A 155 -9.15 7.48 -25.25
N ASN A 156 -10.36 7.68 -24.71
CA ASN A 156 -11.61 7.20 -25.32
C ASN A 156 -11.68 5.66 -25.52
N GLU A 157 -10.96 4.89 -24.69
CA GLU A 157 -10.68 3.44 -24.84
C GLU A 157 -9.84 3.05 -26.08
N GLU A 158 -9.19 4.02 -26.72
CA GLU A 158 -8.25 3.83 -27.82
C GLU A 158 -6.80 4.04 -27.34
N ILE A 159 -5.87 3.21 -27.81
CA ILE A 159 -4.44 3.33 -27.52
C ILE A 159 -3.74 4.05 -28.67
N ARG A 160 -2.98 5.09 -28.33
CA ARG A 160 -2.09 5.84 -29.24
C ARG A 160 -0.65 5.72 -28.77
N ASP A 161 0.25 5.42 -29.71
CA ASP A 161 1.69 5.37 -29.48
C ASP A 161 2.28 6.79 -29.56
N LEU A 162 2.74 7.33 -28.44
CA LEU A 162 3.28 8.69 -28.37
C LEU A 162 4.67 8.83 -29.01
N LEU A 163 5.34 7.74 -29.35
CA LEU A 163 6.68 7.71 -29.97
C LEU A 163 6.63 7.30 -31.45
N GLY A 164 5.51 6.71 -31.90
CA GLY A 164 5.31 6.24 -33.27
C GLY A 164 5.29 7.36 -34.33
N LYS A 165 5.57 6.99 -35.57
CA LYS A 165 5.61 7.92 -36.72
C LYS A 165 4.24 8.49 -37.09
N ASP A 166 3.17 7.71 -36.90
CA ASP A 166 1.78 8.14 -37.10
C ASP A 166 0.98 8.02 -35.80
N GLN A 167 0.67 9.17 -35.22
CA GLN A 167 -0.07 9.33 -33.97
C GLN A 167 -1.58 9.00 -34.09
N ASN A 168 -2.08 8.77 -35.31
CA ASN A 168 -3.47 8.38 -35.58
C ASN A 168 -3.67 6.86 -35.68
N THR A 169 -2.58 6.08 -35.69
CA THR A 169 -2.68 4.62 -35.72
C THR A 169 -3.21 4.11 -34.39
N ARG A 170 -4.32 3.37 -34.42
CA ARG A 170 -4.93 2.73 -33.25
C ARG A 170 -4.25 1.40 -32.99
N LEU A 171 -3.78 1.18 -31.76
CA LEU A 171 -3.11 -0.07 -31.37
C LEU A 171 -4.04 -1.02 -30.60
N GLU A 172 -3.82 -2.32 -30.78
CA GLU A 172 -4.58 -3.39 -30.14
C GLU A 172 -3.86 -3.96 -28.92
N VAL A 173 -4.60 -4.17 -27.82
CA VAL A 173 -4.13 -4.96 -26.67
C VAL A 173 -4.27 -6.45 -27.00
N LYS A 174 -3.17 -7.19 -26.92
CA LYS A 174 -3.12 -8.65 -27.06
C LYS A 174 -2.52 -9.28 -25.80
N GLU A 175 -2.65 -10.59 -25.73
CA GLU A 175 -2.29 -11.38 -24.56
C GLU A 175 -1.65 -12.67 -25.07
N ARG A 176 -0.55 -13.08 -24.46
CA ARG A 176 0.11 -14.36 -24.72
C ARG A 176 0.58 -15.00 -23.41
N PRO A 177 0.65 -16.34 -23.31
CA PRO A 177 1.08 -17.03 -22.09
C PRO A 177 2.54 -16.74 -21.68
N ASP A 178 3.42 -16.40 -22.63
CA ASP A 178 4.85 -16.14 -22.43
C ASP A 178 5.14 -14.72 -21.92
N ILE A 179 4.45 -13.72 -22.46
CA ILE A 179 4.74 -12.29 -22.27
C ILE A 179 3.69 -11.60 -21.36
N GLY A 180 2.52 -12.21 -21.17
CA GLY A 180 1.36 -11.58 -20.54
C GLY A 180 0.60 -10.65 -21.49
N VAL A 181 0.05 -9.57 -20.95
CA VAL A 181 -0.70 -8.55 -21.72
C VAL A 181 0.28 -7.53 -22.32
N PHE A 182 0.15 -7.25 -23.62
CA PHE A 182 0.99 -6.29 -24.35
C PHE A 182 0.21 -5.54 -25.43
N VAL A 183 0.78 -4.44 -25.91
CA VAL A 183 0.23 -3.68 -27.05
C VAL A 183 0.95 -4.11 -28.32
N LYS A 184 0.19 -4.59 -29.33
CA LYS A 184 0.77 -4.96 -30.63
C LYS A 184 1.25 -3.72 -31.37
N ASP A 185 2.39 -3.82 -32.04
CA ASP A 185 3.01 -2.79 -32.90
C ASP A 185 3.34 -1.46 -32.18
N LEU A 186 3.45 -1.46 -30.84
CA LEU A 186 3.91 -0.30 -30.06
C LEU A 186 5.41 -0.04 -30.29
N SER A 187 5.78 1.21 -30.61
CA SER A 187 7.17 1.59 -30.84
C SER A 187 7.99 1.54 -29.54
N GLY A 188 9.04 0.72 -29.54
CA GLY A 188 10.07 0.67 -28.50
C GLY A 188 11.40 1.23 -28.99
N TYR A 189 12.01 2.10 -28.19
CA TYR A 189 13.30 2.72 -28.47
C TYR A 189 14.36 2.19 -27.50
N VAL A 190 15.53 1.80 -28.02
CA VAL A 190 16.71 1.47 -27.20
C VAL A 190 17.36 2.76 -26.72
N VAL A 191 17.83 2.77 -25.48
CA VAL A 191 18.26 3.99 -24.79
C VAL A 191 19.60 3.78 -24.06
N ASN A 192 20.55 4.71 -24.24
CA ASN A 192 21.93 4.52 -23.78
C ASN A 192 22.33 5.44 -22.60
N ASN A 193 21.54 6.47 -22.29
CA ASN A 193 21.79 7.40 -21.18
C ASN A 193 20.50 8.09 -20.72
N ALA A 194 20.56 8.84 -19.60
CA ALA A 194 19.40 9.53 -19.05
C ALA A 194 18.87 10.68 -19.95
N ASP A 195 19.74 11.41 -20.65
CA ASP A 195 19.33 12.48 -21.56
C ASP A 195 18.54 11.96 -22.76
N ASP A 196 18.83 10.74 -23.22
CA ASP A 196 18.07 10.05 -24.27
C ASP A 196 16.63 9.77 -23.78
N LEU A 197 16.45 9.29 -22.55
CA LEU A 197 15.11 9.10 -21.94
C LEU A 197 14.37 10.44 -21.81
N ASP A 198 15.05 11.49 -21.34
CA ASP A 198 14.48 12.84 -21.26
C ASP A 198 14.06 13.37 -22.63
N ARG A 199 14.81 13.07 -23.71
CA ARG A 199 14.44 13.42 -25.09
C ARG A 199 13.24 12.62 -25.58
N ILE A 200 13.16 11.32 -25.31
CA ILE A 200 12.02 10.44 -25.66
C ILE A 200 10.75 10.89 -24.92
N MET A 201 10.83 11.12 -23.62
CA MET A 201 9.71 11.66 -22.81
C MET A 201 9.27 13.04 -23.32
N SER A 202 10.21 13.89 -23.72
CA SER A 202 9.91 15.20 -24.31
C SER A 202 9.26 15.12 -25.68
N LEU A 203 9.60 14.12 -26.49
CA LEU A 203 8.96 13.86 -27.78
C LEU A 203 7.51 13.40 -27.58
N GLY A 204 7.29 12.39 -26.74
CA GLY A 204 5.94 11.90 -26.47
C GLY A 204 5.03 12.94 -25.82
N ASN A 205 5.56 13.76 -24.91
CA ASN A 205 4.81 14.90 -24.35
C ASN A 205 4.43 15.95 -25.41
N LYS A 206 5.30 16.24 -26.39
CA LYS A 206 4.94 17.11 -27.52
C LYS A 206 3.81 16.49 -28.36
N ASN A 207 3.93 15.21 -28.69
CA ASN A 207 2.91 14.49 -29.47
C ASN A 207 1.56 14.44 -28.72
N ARG A 208 1.59 14.22 -27.40
CA ARG A 208 0.42 14.30 -26.51
C ARG A 208 -0.26 15.67 -26.57
N VAL A 209 0.51 16.77 -26.49
CA VAL A 209 -0.02 18.14 -26.58
C VAL A 209 -0.53 18.48 -27.99
N VAL A 210 0.12 17.99 -29.05
CA VAL A 210 -0.38 18.17 -30.43
C VAL A 210 -1.71 17.43 -30.61
N GLY A 211 -1.82 16.17 -30.17
CA GLY A 211 -3.07 15.41 -30.16
C GLY A 211 -4.18 16.11 -29.34
N ALA A 212 -3.81 16.68 -28.19
CA ALA A 212 -4.69 17.51 -27.38
C ALA A 212 -5.27 18.70 -28.16
N THR A 213 -4.41 19.52 -28.80
CA THR A 213 -4.87 20.67 -29.59
C THR A 213 -5.65 20.27 -30.85
N ALA A 214 -5.25 19.21 -31.54
CA ALA A 214 -5.89 18.75 -32.78
C ALA A 214 -7.29 18.16 -32.56
N MET A 215 -7.52 17.50 -31.41
CA MET A 215 -8.78 16.82 -31.09
C MET A 215 -9.58 17.50 -29.95
N ASN A 216 -9.17 18.68 -29.49
CA ASN A 216 -9.72 19.37 -28.30
C ASN A 216 -9.67 18.54 -27.00
N VAL A 217 -8.72 17.62 -26.89
CA VAL A 217 -8.53 16.76 -25.70
C VAL A 217 -7.72 17.53 -24.66
N SER A 218 -8.11 17.44 -23.40
CA SER A 218 -7.27 17.90 -22.28
C SER A 218 -6.39 16.75 -21.81
N SER A 219 -5.14 17.01 -21.42
CA SER A 219 -4.30 15.98 -20.78
C SER A 219 -4.91 15.41 -19.50
N SER A 220 -5.85 16.14 -18.88
CA SER A 220 -6.65 15.65 -17.76
C SER A 220 -7.66 14.54 -18.10
N ARG A 221 -7.85 14.24 -19.39
CA ARG A 221 -8.85 13.31 -19.92
C ARG A 221 -8.25 12.04 -20.52
N SER A 222 -6.95 11.85 -20.39
CA SER A 222 -6.24 10.69 -20.92
C SER A 222 -5.25 10.14 -19.90
N HIS A 223 -5.03 8.82 -19.94
CA HIS A 223 -4.00 8.16 -19.15
C HIS A 223 -2.73 8.09 -19.99
N ALA A 224 -1.59 8.39 -19.40
CA ALA A 224 -0.29 8.22 -20.06
C ALA A 224 0.54 7.17 -19.31
N ILE A 225 1.06 6.19 -20.04
CA ILE A 225 1.87 5.10 -19.49
C ILE A 225 3.24 5.14 -20.17
N PHE A 226 4.24 5.63 -19.45
CA PHE A 226 5.65 5.55 -19.86
C PHE A 226 6.22 4.26 -19.28
N THR A 227 6.76 3.37 -20.12
CA THR A 227 7.32 2.09 -19.68
C THR A 227 8.82 2.06 -19.95
N ILE A 228 9.59 1.67 -18.93
CA ILE A 228 11.02 1.37 -19.06
C ILE A 228 11.18 -0.13 -18.87
N THR A 229 11.74 -0.82 -19.86
CA THR A 229 12.22 -2.20 -19.70
C THR A 229 13.73 -2.16 -19.51
N VAL A 230 14.23 -2.81 -18.45
CA VAL A 230 15.64 -3.00 -18.18
C VAL A 230 15.93 -4.49 -18.26
N GLU A 231 16.61 -4.91 -19.32
CA GLU A 231 17.19 -6.24 -19.45
C GLU A 231 18.62 -6.16 -18.88
N SER A 232 19.00 -7.09 -18.00
CA SER A 232 20.35 -7.23 -17.48
C SER A 232 20.86 -8.65 -17.69
N SER A 233 22.08 -8.79 -18.20
CA SER A 233 22.78 -10.06 -18.37
C SER A 233 24.06 -10.04 -17.52
N GLN A 234 24.26 -11.07 -16.72
CA GLN A 234 25.43 -11.24 -15.87
C GLN A 234 26.02 -12.63 -16.11
N LEU A 235 27.35 -12.73 -16.21
CA LEU A 235 28.04 -14.02 -16.24
C LEU A 235 28.07 -14.60 -14.81
N GLY A 236 27.49 -15.78 -14.62
CA GLY A 236 27.50 -16.51 -13.35
C GLY A 236 28.83 -17.19 -13.06
N GLU A 237 28.97 -17.75 -11.85
CA GLU A 237 30.14 -18.55 -11.46
C GLU A 237 30.23 -19.89 -12.21
N ASP A 238 29.10 -20.34 -12.74
CA ASP A 238 28.95 -21.47 -13.66
C ASP A 238 29.46 -21.19 -15.09
N ASN A 239 29.83 -19.96 -15.41
CA ASN A 239 30.09 -19.43 -16.76
C ASN A 239 28.86 -19.43 -17.70
N GLU A 240 27.64 -19.61 -17.20
CA GLU A 240 26.41 -19.35 -17.98
C GLU A 240 26.03 -17.86 -17.87
N GLN A 241 25.23 -17.36 -18.83
CA GLN A 241 24.72 -15.99 -18.79
C GLN A 241 23.32 -15.97 -18.21
N HIS A 242 23.22 -15.44 -16.99
CA HIS A 242 21.96 -15.27 -16.27
C HIS A 242 21.30 -13.98 -16.76
N VAL A 243 20.07 -14.09 -17.28
CA VAL A 243 19.34 -12.94 -17.83
C VAL A 243 18.12 -12.61 -16.98
N LYS A 244 18.02 -11.34 -16.57
CA LYS A 244 16.90 -10.80 -15.78
C LYS A 244 16.25 -9.64 -16.52
N MET A 245 14.94 -9.49 -16.38
CA MET A 245 14.17 -8.42 -17.04
C MET A 245 13.23 -7.72 -16.05
N GLY A 246 13.55 -6.48 -15.70
CA GLY A 246 12.65 -5.59 -14.98
C GLY A 246 11.81 -4.74 -15.93
N LYS A 247 10.51 -4.58 -15.63
CA LYS A 247 9.60 -3.69 -16.37
C LYS A 247 8.98 -2.68 -15.42
N LEU A 248 9.23 -1.38 -15.63
CA LEU A 248 8.71 -0.29 -14.82
C LEU A 248 7.64 0.51 -15.59
N HIS A 249 6.40 0.47 -15.12
CA HIS A 249 5.32 1.32 -15.59
C HIS A 249 5.20 2.59 -14.76
N LEU A 250 5.31 3.75 -15.41
CA LEU A 250 5.16 5.08 -14.82
C LEU A 250 3.87 5.70 -15.39
N VAL A 251 2.83 5.75 -14.56
CA VAL A 251 1.44 6.02 -14.98
C VAL A 251 0.95 7.37 -14.45
N ASP A 252 0.57 8.28 -15.35
CA ASP A 252 -0.15 9.53 -15.04
C ASP A 252 -1.60 9.36 -15.50
N LEU A 253 -2.51 9.10 -14.55
CA LEU A 253 -3.92 8.84 -14.85
C LEU A 253 -4.69 10.13 -15.19
N ALA A 254 -5.84 9.98 -15.83
CA ALA A 254 -6.82 11.04 -15.99
C ALA A 254 -7.37 11.54 -14.64
N GLY A 255 -8.10 12.66 -14.66
CA GLY A 255 -8.82 13.17 -13.49
C GLY A 255 -9.89 12.20 -12.98
N SER A 256 -9.93 11.96 -11.67
CA SER A 256 -10.95 11.13 -11.02
C SER A 256 -12.29 11.83 -10.81
N GLU A 257 -12.42 13.12 -11.18
CA GLU A 257 -13.61 13.91 -10.88
C GLU A 257 -14.89 13.45 -11.59
N ARG A 258 -16.03 13.74 -10.95
CA ARG A 258 -17.36 13.35 -11.42
C ARG A 258 -17.85 14.23 -12.58
N GLN A 259 -18.47 13.62 -13.58
CA GLN A 259 -18.86 14.29 -14.82
C GLN A 259 -19.92 15.39 -14.67
N SER A 260 -20.73 15.36 -13.60
CA SER A 260 -21.73 16.39 -13.30
C SER A 260 -21.13 17.81 -13.19
N LYS A 261 -19.84 17.93 -12.82
CA LYS A 261 -19.13 19.21 -12.75
C LYS A 261 -18.71 19.77 -14.13
N THR A 262 -18.65 18.96 -15.20
CA THR A 262 -18.02 19.37 -16.47
C THR A 262 -18.94 20.13 -17.42
N LYS A 263 -20.26 20.20 -17.15
CA LYS A 263 -21.29 20.87 -17.99
C LYS A 263 -21.20 20.52 -19.48
N ALA A 264 -20.70 19.33 -19.81
CA ALA A 264 -20.37 18.93 -21.17
C ALA A 264 -21.60 18.42 -21.93
N THR A 265 -21.79 18.89 -23.17
CA THR A 265 -22.92 18.50 -24.03
C THR A 265 -22.46 17.81 -25.33
N GLY A 266 -23.30 16.93 -25.88
CA GLY A 266 -23.07 16.26 -27.16
C GLY A 266 -21.86 15.32 -27.15
N ILE A 267 -20.97 15.44 -28.14
CA ILE A 267 -19.79 14.57 -28.31
C ILE A 267 -18.91 14.54 -27.05
N ARG A 268 -18.75 15.69 -26.36
CA ARG A 268 -17.98 15.80 -25.12
C ARG A 268 -18.60 15.01 -23.95
N LEU A 269 -19.90 14.71 -24.00
CA LEU A 269 -20.57 13.87 -22.99
C LEU A 269 -20.28 12.38 -23.24
N ARG A 270 -20.29 11.93 -24.50
CA ARG A 270 -19.88 10.55 -24.87
C ARG A 270 -18.41 10.28 -24.52
N GLU A 271 -17.55 11.25 -24.81
CA GLU A 271 -16.13 11.26 -24.43
C GLU A 271 -15.98 11.14 -22.90
N ALA A 272 -16.64 12.02 -22.14
CA ALA A 272 -16.69 12.02 -20.68
C ALA A 272 -17.08 10.65 -20.08
N THR A 273 -18.15 10.03 -20.59
CA THR A 273 -18.59 8.69 -20.15
C THR A 273 -17.50 7.63 -20.37
N LYS A 274 -16.82 7.66 -21.52
CA LYS A 274 -15.73 6.70 -21.83
C LYS A 274 -14.45 6.93 -21.02
N ILE A 275 -14.16 8.17 -20.63
CA ILE A 275 -13.02 8.46 -19.74
C ILE A 275 -13.31 7.86 -18.35
N ASN A 276 -14.50 8.08 -17.80
CA ASN A 276 -14.86 7.51 -16.51
C ASN A 276 -14.99 5.98 -16.55
N LEU A 277 -15.37 5.37 -17.68
CA LEU A 277 -15.39 3.90 -17.82
C LEU A 277 -14.08 3.26 -17.36
N SER A 278 -12.93 3.80 -17.77
CA SER A 278 -11.62 3.28 -17.38
C SER A 278 -11.33 3.37 -15.87
N LEU A 279 -11.62 4.51 -15.22
CA LEU A 279 -11.39 4.72 -13.79
C LEU A 279 -12.43 4.02 -12.89
N SER A 280 -13.69 3.97 -13.34
CA SER A 280 -14.74 3.18 -12.68
C SER A 280 -14.45 1.68 -12.79
N THR A 281 -13.94 1.20 -13.93
CA THR A 281 -13.50 -0.19 -14.08
C THR A 281 -12.31 -0.50 -13.18
N LEU A 282 -11.33 0.42 -13.08
CA LEU A 282 -10.23 0.33 -12.13
C LEU A 282 -10.76 0.21 -10.70
N GLY A 283 -11.76 1.01 -10.30
CA GLY A 283 -12.41 0.91 -8.98
C GLY A 283 -13.14 -0.41 -8.73
N ASN A 284 -13.78 -0.97 -9.75
CA ASN A 284 -14.43 -2.28 -9.68
C ASN A 284 -13.40 -3.42 -9.55
N VAL A 285 -12.26 -3.33 -10.26
CA VAL A 285 -11.12 -4.26 -10.12
C VAL A 285 -10.56 -4.22 -8.71
N ILE A 286 -10.31 -3.03 -8.15
CA ILE A 286 -9.82 -2.87 -6.77
C ILE A 286 -10.80 -3.47 -5.75
N SER A 287 -12.09 -3.16 -5.87
CA SER A 287 -13.10 -3.68 -4.92
C SER A 287 -13.17 -5.22 -5.00
N ALA A 288 -13.21 -5.79 -6.21
CA ALA A 288 -13.22 -7.25 -6.41
C ALA A 288 -11.99 -7.95 -5.82
N LEU A 289 -10.80 -7.33 -5.91
CA LEU A 289 -9.55 -7.85 -5.34
C LEU A 289 -9.51 -7.79 -3.80
N VAL A 290 -10.10 -6.75 -3.21
CA VAL A 290 -10.09 -6.53 -1.75
C VAL A 290 -11.17 -7.35 -1.04
N ASP A 291 -12.36 -7.45 -1.62
CA ASP A 291 -13.48 -8.18 -1.02
C ASP A 291 -13.23 -9.69 -0.92
N GLY A 292 -12.38 -10.24 -1.81
CA GLY A 292 -12.00 -11.67 -1.84
C GLY A 292 -13.13 -12.65 -2.18
N GLN A 293 -14.39 -12.20 -2.19
CA GLN A 293 -15.57 -12.99 -2.57
C GLN A 293 -15.75 -13.12 -4.09
N SER A 294 -15.13 -12.22 -4.86
CA SER A 294 -15.27 -12.18 -6.32
C SER A 294 -14.33 -13.18 -6.98
N SER A 295 -14.88 -14.28 -7.52
CA SER A 295 -14.09 -15.28 -8.28
C SER A 295 -13.56 -14.78 -9.63
N HIS A 296 -14.13 -13.70 -10.17
CA HIS A 296 -13.73 -13.08 -11.43
C HIS A 296 -13.49 -11.58 -11.27
N VAL A 297 -12.28 -11.14 -11.59
CA VAL A 297 -11.88 -9.73 -11.55
C VAL A 297 -12.00 -9.11 -12.96
N PRO A 298 -12.73 -7.99 -13.14
CA PRO A 298 -13.17 -7.50 -14.47
C PRO A 298 -12.11 -6.70 -15.25
N TYR A 299 -10.85 -7.17 -15.31
CA TYR A 299 -9.75 -6.47 -16.00
C TYR A 299 -10.06 -6.14 -17.47
N ARG A 300 -10.85 -6.99 -18.15
CA ARG A 300 -11.17 -6.85 -19.58
C ARG A 300 -12.08 -5.67 -19.92
N ASN A 301 -12.76 -5.06 -18.94
CA ASN A 301 -13.76 -4.02 -19.18
C ASN A 301 -13.16 -2.64 -19.55
N SER A 302 -11.85 -2.45 -19.42
CA SER A 302 -11.11 -1.30 -19.96
C SER A 302 -9.71 -1.70 -20.43
N LYS A 303 -9.19 -1.05 -21.48
CA LYS A 303 -7.80 -1.24 -21.93
C LYS A 303 -6.79 -0.87 -20.83
N LEU A 304 -7.12 0.10 -19.96
CA LEU A 304 -6.28 0.49 -18.82
C LEU A 304 -6.11 -0.67 -17.83
N THR A 305 -7.21 -1.29 -17.41
CA THR A 305 -7.17 -2.40 -16.45
C THR A 305 -6.59 -3.69 -17.02
N ARG A 306 -6.66 -3.90 -18.35
CA ARG A 306 -5.90 -4.99 -19.00
C ARG A 306 -4.40 -4.76 -18.95
N LEU A 307 -3.94 -3.53 -19.22
CA LEU A 307 -2.51 -3.20 -19.22
C LEU A 307 -1.91 -3.14 -17.82
N LEU A 308 -2.71 -2.84 -16.80
CA LEU A 308 -2.33 -2.83 -15.39
C LEU A 308 -2.75 -4.10 -14.63
N GLN A 309 -3.06 -5.19 -15.35
CA GLN A 309 -3.47 -6.47 -14.75
C GLN A 309 -2.34 -7.06 -13.88
N ASP A 310 -1.09 -6.99 -14.32
CA ASP A 310 0.06 -7.42 -13.51
C ASP A 310 0.30 -6.50 -12.31
N SER A 311 -0.07 -5.21 -12.45
CA SER A 311 0.10 -4.18 -11.42
C SER A 311 -0.87 -4.31 -10.25
N LEU A 312 -2.02 -4.97 -10.44
CA LEU A 312 -3.11 -5.02 -9.46
C LEU A 312 -3.55 -6.48 -9.28
N GLY A 313 -3.07 -7.13 -8.23
CA GLY A 313 -3.32 -8.56 -7.96
C GLY A 313 -2.40 -9.53 -8.70
N GLY A 314 -1.42 -9.04 -9.48
CA GLY A 314 -0.54 -9.85 -10.32
C GLY A 314 0.95 -9.76 -9.95
N ASN A 315 1.81 -10.03 -10.94
CA ASN A 315 3.26 -9.98 -10.80
C ASN A 315 3.81 -8.55 -10.98
N SER A 316 3.69 -7.72 -9.94
CA SER A 316 4.39 -6.43 -9.86
C SER A 316 4.49 -5.89 -8.43
N LYS A 317 5.58 -5.19 -8.11
CA LYS A 317 5.68 -4.26 -6.98
C LYS A 317 4.98 -2.95 -7.35
N THR A 318 3.87 -2.61 -6.70
CA THR A 318 3.03 -1.46 -7.10
C THR A 318 2.93 -0.40 -6.01
N LEU A 319 3.14 0.85 -6.43
CA LEU A 319 2.98 2.06 -5.65
C LEU A 319 1.86 2.94 -6.25
N MET A 320 0.90 3.32 -5.42
CA MET A 320 -0.12 4.32 -5.74
C MET A 320 0.16 5.62 -5.00
N CYS A 321 0.37 6.71 -5.74
CA CYS A 321 0.38 8.07 -5.19
C CYS A 321 -0.99 8.72 -5.39
N ALA A 322 -1.73 8.92 -4.30
CA ALA A 322 -3.00 9.63 -4.30
C ALA A 322 -2.76 11.14 -4.08
N ASN A 323 -3.04 11.94 -5.10
CA ASN A 323 -2.87 13.40 -5.05
C ASN A 323 -4.20 14.09 -4.71
N VAL A 324 -4.22 14.90 -3.66
CA VAL A 324 -5.41 15.60 -3.16
C VAL A 324 -5.24 17.12 -3.08
N SER A 325 -6.36 17.86 -3.12
CA SER A 325 -6.36 19.31 -2.85
C SER A 325 -6.63 19.55 -1.35
N PRO A 326 -5.98 20.54 -0.71
CA PRO A 326 -6.27 20.93 0.66
C PRO A 326 -7.59 21.73 0.80
N ALA A 327 -8.20 22.18 -0.31
CA ALA A 327 -9.29 23.16 -0.30
C ALA A 327 -10.68 22.56 0.01
N ASP A 328 -11.44 23.25 0.86
CA ASP A 328 -12.83 22.95 1.23
C ASP A 328 -13.76 22.67 0.03
N MET A 329 -13.66 23.46 -1.04
CA MET A 329 -14.45 23.29 -2.27
C MET A 329 -14.27 21.91 -2.96
N ASN A 330 -13.20 21.18 -2.61
CA ASN A 330 -12.86 19.86 -3.15
C ASN A 330 -13.01 18.74 -2.11
N TYR A 331 -13.73 18.96 -1.00
CA TYR A 331 -13.97 17.96 0.05
C TYR A 331 -14.44 16.60 -0.51
N ASP A 332 -15.52 16.57 -1.27
CA ASP A 332 -16.09 15.32 -1.83
C ASP A 332 -15.04 14.50 -2.60
N GLU A 333 -14.27 15.18 -3.45
CA GLU A 333 -13.33 14.57 -4.40
C GLU A 333 -12.07 14.09 -3.67
N THR A 334 -11.70 14.80 -2.59
CA THR A 334 -10.65 14.41 -1.64
C THR A 334 -11.07 13.14 -0.90
N ILE A 335 -12.30 13.10 -0.35
CA ILE A 335 -12.83 11.91 0.35
C ILE A 335 -12.95 10.70 -0.60
N SER A 336 -13.50 10.86 -1.80
CA SER A 336 -13.52 9.78 -2.80
C SER A 336 -12.10 9.28 -3.14
N THR A 337 -11.13 10.21 -3.29
CA THR A 337 -9.72 9.85 -3.57
C THR A 337 -9.08 9.07 -2.41
N LEU A 338 -9.27 9.50 -1.16
CA LEU A 338 -8.73 8.83 0.03
C LEU A 338 -9.41 7.47 0.28
N ARG A 339 -10.73 7.37 0.10
CA ARG A 339 -11.47 6.09 0.16
C ARG A 339 -10.95 5.10 -0.87
N TYR A 340 -10.73 5.55 -2.10
CA TYR A 340 -10.21 4.73 -3.20
C TYR A 340 -8.79 4.22 -2.89
N ALA A 341 -7.91 5.11 -2.43
CA ALA A 341 -6.55 4.80 -1.99
C ALA A 341 -6.54 3.81 -0.81
N ASN A 342 -7.41 3.99 0.19
CA ASN A 342 -7.51 3.10 1.34
C ASN A 342 -7.97 1.68 0.97
N ARG A 343 -8.85 1.53 -0.03
CA ARG A 343 -9.15 0.20 -0.61
C ARG A 343 -7.92 -0.37 -1.31
N ALA A 344 -7.27 0.41 -2.17
CA ALA A 344 -6.10 -0.05 -2.93
C ALA A 344 -4.98 -0.65 -2.06
N LYS A 345 -4.75 -0.10 -0.86
CA LYS A 345 -3.77 -0.58 0.13
C LYS A 345 -3.93 -2.05 0.53
N ASN A 346 -5.13 -2.61 0.36
CA ASN A 346 -5.45 -3.99 0.76
C ASN A 346 -5.31 -5.01 -0.40
N ILE A 347 -4.97 -4.56 -1.61
CA ILE A 347 -4.69 -5.46 -2.75
C ILE A 347 -3.36 -6.17 -2.50
N LYS A 348 -3.37 -7.50 -2.66
CA LYS A 348 -2.17 -8.34 -2.55
C LYS A 348 -1.64 -8.70 -3.93
N ASN A 349 -0.41 -8.27 -4.22
CA ASN A 349 0.33 -8.67 -5.42
C ASN A 349 1.25 -9.86 -5.09
N ARG A 350 1.67 -10.60 -6.13
CA ARG A 350 2.64 -11.71 -6.02
C ARG A 350 3.83 -11.43 -6.93
N ALA A 351 4.76 -10.62 -6.44
CA ALA A 351 5.88 -10.16 -7.24
C ALA A 351 7.01 -11.20 -7.28
N ARG A 352 7.49 -11.52 -8.48
CA ARG A 352 8.64 -12.39 -8.71
C ARG A 352 9.68 -11.69 -9.59
N ILE A 353 10.92 -12.15 -9.51
CA ILE A 353 11.97 -11.79 -10.46
C ILE A 353 11.62 -12.46 -11.80
N ASN A 354 11.70 -11.71 -12.91
CA ASN A 354 11.57 -12.30 -14.24
C ASN A 354 12.97 -12.63 -14.75
N GLU A 355 13.25 -13.91 -14.89
CA GLU A 355 14.54 -14.48 -15.33
C GLU A 355 14.30 -15.81 -16.05
N ASP A 356 15.36 -16.41 -16.59
CA ASP A 356 15.23 -17.70 -17.26
C ASP A 356 14.79 -18.80 -16.27
N PRO A 357 13.89 -19.73 -16.65
CA PRO A 357 13.32 -20.73 -15.72
C PRO A 357 14.35 -21.65 -15.04
N LYS A 358 15.53 -21.81 -15.65
CA LYS A 358 16.66 -22.55 -15.05
C LYS A 358 17.26 -21.78 -13.88
N ASP A 359 17.53 -20.50 -14.08
CA ASP A 359 18.17 -19.61 -13.10
C ASP A 359 17.24 -19.38 -11.90
N ALA A 360 15.93 -19.29 -12.15
CA ALA A 360 14.90 -19.25 -11.12
C ALA A 360 14.93 -20.52 -10.25
N LEU A 361 14.95 -21.70 -10.87
CA LEU A 361 14.99 -22.98 -10.15
C LEU A 361 16.32 -23.18 -9.39
N LEU A 362 17.45 -22.77 -9.98
CA LEU A 362 18.75 -22.78 -9.33
C LEU A 362 18.77 -21.88 -8.09
N ARG A 363 18.18 -20.68 -8.14
CA ARG A 363 18.06 -19.83 -6.94
C ARG A 363 17.15 -20.44 -5.89
N GLN A 364 16.00 -20.98 -6.27
CA GLN A 364 15.10 -21.64 -5.31
C GLN A 364 15.82 -22.75 -4.55
N PHE A 365 16.62 -23.58 -5.23
CA PHE A 365 17.44 -24.58 -4.56
C PHE A 365 18.56 -23.98 -3.70
N GLN A 366 19.17 -22.85 -4.09
CA GLN A 366 20.15 -22.15 -3.24
C GLN A 366 19.50 -21.60 -1.96
N ASP A 367 18.37 -20.90 -2.09
CA ASP A 367 17.60 -20.35 -0.97
C ASP A 367 17.09 -21.47 -0.03
N GLU A 368 16.63 -22.60 -0.58
CA GLU A 368 16.21 -23.77 0.19
C GLU A 368 17.41 -24.45 0.89
N ILE A 369 18.56 -24.59 0.23
CA ILE A 369 19.79 -25.09 0.85
C ILE A 369 20.25 -24.15 1.98
N GLU A 370 20.16 -22.83 1.81
CA GLU A 370 20.53 -21.86 2.85
C GLU A 370 19.56 -21.90 4.04
N GLN A 371 18.24 -21.98 3.79
CA GLN A 371 17.24 -22.17 4.84
C GLN A 371 17.42 -23.50 5.60
N LEU A 372 17.69 -24.61 4.89
CA LEU A 372 17.93 -25.91 5.51
C LEU A 372 19.24 -25.93 6.29
N ARG A 373 20.31 -25.29 5.79
CA ARG A 373 21.57 -25.11 6.54
C ARG A 373 21.33 -24.31 7.81
N LYS A 374 20.62 -23.20 7.72
CA LYS A 374 20.28 -22.38 8.88
C LYS A 374 19.44 -23.15 9.90
N GLN A 375 18.45 -23.94 9.46
CA GLN A 375 17.69 -24.83 10.35
C GLN A 375 18.56 -25.94 10.97
N LEU A 376 19.61 -26.41 10.28
CA LEU A 376 20.56 -27.38 10.83
C LEU A 376 21.56 -26.73 11.81
N GLU A 377 21.89 -25.46 11.63
CA GLU A 377 22.68 -24.67 12.59
C GLU A 377 21.83 -24.35 13.83
N GLU A 378 20.60 -23.85 13.67
CA GLU A 378 19.67 -23.55 14.78
C GLU A 378 19.30 -24.81 15.59
N ASN A 379 19.05 -25.95 14.95
CA ASN A 379 18.86 -27.24 15.66
C ASN A 379 20.18 -27.86 16.18
N GLY A 380 21.32 -27.47 15.60
CA GLY A 380 22.65 -27.93 16.02
C GLY A 380 23.10 -27.27 17.32
N GLU A 381 22.75 -26.00 17.53
CA GLU A 381 23.01 -25.28 18.78
C GLU A 381 22.19 -25.88 19.94
N GLU A 382 20.91 -26.23 19.76
CA GLU A 382 20.10 -26.92 20.78
C GLU A 382 20.64 -28.32 21.19
N LEU A 383 21.43 -28.96 20.32
CA LEU A 383 22.10 -30.24 20.62
C LEU A 383 23.49 -30.07 21.24
N SER A 384 24.07 -28.87 21.19
CA SER A 384 25.44 -28.62 21.69
C SER A 384 25.53 -28.36 23.19
N ASP A 385 24.41 -28.02 23.85
CA ASP A 385 24.35 -27.69 25.28
C ASP A 385 24.06 -28.90 26.20
N SER A 386 24.06 -30.14 25.67
CA SER A 386 23.66 -31.34 26.41
C SER A 386 24.60 -32.55 26.39
N GLU A 387 25.72 -32.56 25.65
CA GLU A 387 26.67 -33.70 25.67
C GLU A 387 28.12 -33.27 25.91
N GLY A 388 28.53 -33.45 27.17
CA GLY A 388 29.91 -33.30 27.61
C GLY A 388 30.20 -34.02 28.91
N ASP A 389 30.16 -35.37 28.93
CA ASP A 389 31.24 -36.17 29.55
C ASP A 389 31.18 -37.68 29.17
N THR A 390 32.35 -38.32 29.28
CA THR A 390 32.66 -39.77 29.29
C THR A 390 32.76 -40.56 27.98
N ASP A 391 33.70 -41.51 28.01
CA ASP A 391 34.49 -42.01 26.88
C ASP A 391 34.38 -43.55 26.72
N GLU A 392 34.77 -44.05 25.54
CA GLU A 392 35.04 -45.45 25.14
C GLU A 392 34.22 -46.65 25.72
N SER A 393 33.54 -47.43 24.85
CA SER A 393 34.12 -48.72 24.35
C SER A 393 33.16 -49.66 23.58
N ASN A 394 33.54 -49.96 22.32
CA ASN A 394 33.24 -51.13 21.47
C ASN A 394 31.79 -51.59 21.10
N PRO A 395 31.60 -52.28 19.94
CA PRO A 395 30.29 -52.53 19.35
C PRO A 395 29.76 -53.98 19.46
N ALA A 396 28.43 -54.16 19.58
CA ALA A 396 27.71 -55.37 19.16
C ALA A 396 26.20 -55.13 18.96
N GLU A 397 25.73 -55.53 17.77
CA GLU A 397 24.43 -56.11 17.37
C GLU A 397 23.13 -55.92 18.21
N ASP A 398 22.09 -55.46 17.50
CA ASP A 398 20.76 -56.10 17.30
C ASP A 398 19.43 -55.54 17.84
N GLU A 399 18.40 -55.81 17.03
CA GLU A 399 16.97 -55.48 17.03
C GLU A 399 16.17 -55.27 18.34
N SER A 400 15.32 -54.22 18.36
CA SER A 400 13.84 -54.31 18.17
C SER A 400 12.95 -53.33 18.99
N ASN A 401 11.85 -52.91 18.36
CA ASN A 401 10.52 -52.61 18.96
C ASN A 401 10.42 -51.90 20.34
N SER A 402 9.77 -50.73 20.50
CA SER A 402 8.41 -50.46 19.98
C SER A 402 7.80 -49.12 20.46
N ARG A 403 6.93 -48.59 19.60
CA ARG A 403 5.83 -47.61 19.83
C ARG A 403 5.38 -47.38 21.29
N LYS A 404 5.34 -46.09 21.70
CA LYS A 404 4.10 -45.32 22.05
C LYS A 404 4.44 -43.99 22.73
N LEU A 405 4.12 -42.85 22.08
CA LEU A 405 3.90 -41.59 22.78
C LEU A 405 2.40 -41.26 22.78
N LYS A 406 1.79 -41.20 23.97
CA LYS A 406 0.39 -40.79 24.15
C LYS A 406 0.31 -39.69 25.21
N ARG A 407 -0.37 -38.61 24.83
CA ARG A 407 -0.81 -37.48 25.67
C ARG A 407 -1.25 -37.87 27.09
N LYS A 408 -0.83 -37.06 28.07
CA LYS A 408 -1.64 -36.52 29.19
C LYS A 408 -1.18 -35.06 29.36
N SER A 409 -2.00 -34.00 29.34
CA SER A 409 -3.32 -33.72 29.96
C SER A 409 -3.25 -33.64 31.48
N GLN A 410 -3.01 -32.44 32.00
CA GLN A 410 -3.22 -32.04 33.39
C GLN A 410 -4.71 -32.16 33.78
N ILE A 411 -4.99 -32.42 35.06
CA ILE A 411 -6.12 -31.87 35.85
C ILE A 411 -6.08 -32.46 37.29
N LEU A 412 -6.14 -31.58 38.31
CA LEU A 412 -6.49 -31.78 39.74
C LEU A 412 -5.67 -32.84 40.54
N THR A 413 -5.12 -32.51 41.72
CA THR A 413 -5.89 -32.23 42.96
C THR A 413 -5.39 -31.01 43.76
N MET A 414 -6.16 -30.65 44.79
CA MET A 414 -6.10 -29.42 45.60
C MET A 414 -6.05 -29.78 47.08
N GLU A 415 -5.19 -29.10 47.86
CA GLU A 415 -5.18 -28.92 49.33
C GLU A 415 -3.77 -28.41 49.74
N GLU A 416 -3.53 -27.50 50.69
CA GLU A 416 -4.28 -26.32 51.18
C GLU A 416 -3.31 -25.47 52.07
N LEU A 417 -3.63 -24.20 52.34
CA LEU A 417 -3.07 -23.30 53.38
C LEU A 417 -1.69 -22.61 53.18
N ASP A 418 -1.77 -21.38 52.66
CA ASP A 418 -1.31 -20.11 53.25
C ASP A 418 0.16 -19.91 53.76
N ASP A 419 0.92 -19.24 52.90
CA ASP A 419 1.55 -17.92 53.15
C ASP A 419 2.29 -17.64 54.47
N LYS A 420 3.64 -17.57 54.37
CA LYS A 420 4.39 -16.29 54.44
C LYS A 420 5.90 -16.48 54.25
N GLU A 421 6.43 -16.00 53.13
CA GLU A 421 7.80 -15.48 53.07
C GLU A 421 7.74 -13.94 53.01
N ILE A 422 8.59 -13.27 53.81
CA ILE A 422 9.02 -11.91 53.53
C ILE A 422 10.39 -12.01 52.86
N GLU A 423 10.55 -11.20 51.82
CA GLU A 423 11.63 -11.23 50.85
C GLU A 423 13.07 -11.10 51.40
N VAL A 424 13.94 -11.83 50.68
CA VAL A 424 15.26 -11.40 50.17
C VAL A 424 16.41 -11.25 51.17
N SER A 425 17.22 -12.31 51.15
CA SER A 425 18.66 -12.27 51.37
C SER A 425 19.41 -11.70 50.16
N GLN A 426 20.40 -10.84 50.44
CA GLN A 426 21.53 -10.42 49.60
C GLN A 426 22.68 -10.18 50.61
N GLU A 427 23.93 -10.65 50.53
CA GLU A 427 24.81 -11.38 49.58
C GLU A 427 25.94 -12.09 50.42
N LYS A 428 26.83 -13.01 49.97
CA LYS A 428 27.14 -13.72 48.70
C LYS A 428 28.07 -14.94 48.99
N ILE A 429 28.04 -15.95 48.11
CA ILE A 429 29.18 -16.76 47.59
C ILE A 429 30.09 -17.56 48.57
N ASP A 430 29.95 -18.89 48.49
CA ASP A 430 30.95 -19.95 48.33
C ASP A 430 32.33 -20.01 49.05
N LYS A 431 32.54 -21.22 49.61
CA LYS A 431 33.74 -22.08 49.53
C LYS A 431 35.02 -21.72 50.30
N ALA A 432 35.10 -22.37 51.46
CA ALA A 432 36.00 -23.50 51.69
C ALA A 432 37.54 -23.33 51.57
N GLU A 433 38.15 -23.52 52.74
CA GLU A 433 39.36 -24.32 53.04
C GLU A 433 40.72 -23.66 53.34
N TYR A 434 41.22 -24.02 54.54
CA TYR A 434 42.60 -24.13 54.99
C TYR A 434 43.59 -22.96 54.77
N THR A 435 43.78 -22.11 55.79
CA THR A 435 44.80 -22.36 56.85
C THR A 435 44.87 -21.28 57.95
N ASP A 436 44.84 -21.75 59.21
CA ASP A 436 45.48 -21.22 60.43
C ASP A 436 45.99 -19.75 60.49
N LYS A 437 45.26 -18.88 61.22
CA LYS A 437 45.76 -18.15 62.42
C LYS A 437 44.68 -17.32 63.12
N SER A 438 44.76 -17.24 64.45
CA SER A 438 43.88 -16.50 65.38
C SER A 438 43.83 -14.98 65.12
N PRO A 439 42.69 -14.30 65.42
CA PRO A 439 42.49 -13.77 66.78
C PRO A 439 41.02 -13.61 67.27
N ASP A 440 40.69 -14.21 68.41
CA ASP A 440 39.50 -13.85 69.23
C ASP A 440 39.85 -12.67 70.16
N ASP A 441 39.26 -11.47 69.98
CA ASP A 441 39.35 -10.41 71.02
C ASP A 441 38.32 -9.25 70.92
N LYS A 442 37.14 -9.46 70.31
CA LYS A 442 36.05 -8.45 70.29
C LYS A 442 34.77 -8.90 70.98
N ASP A 443 34.29 -10.11 70.71
CA ASP A 443 33.01 -10.59 71.25
C ASP A 443 33.07 -10.87 72.77
N VAL A 444 34.27 -11.14 73.30
CA VAL A 444 34.54 -11.29 74.74
C VAL A 444 34.31 -9.99 75.53
N ILE A 445 34.39 -8.82 74.87
CA ILE A 445 34.26 -7.50 75.53
C ILE A 445 32.78 -7.15 75.74
N GLU A 446 31.91 -7.47 74.77
CA GLU A 446 30.48 -7.12 74.84
C GLU A 446 29.70 -8.05 75.80
N LEU A 447 30.07 -9.33 75.86
CA LEU A 447 29.54 -10.29 76.84
C LEU A 447 29.88 -9.90 78.30
N LYS A 448 31.08 -9.37 78.56
CA LYS A 448 31.44 -8.86 79.90
C LYS A 448 30.63 -7.63 80.30
N LYS A 449 30.30 -6.76 79.34
CA LYS A 449 29.54 -5.53 79.59
C LYS A 449 28.09 -5.82 79.98
N THR A 450 27.45 -6.75 79.27
CA THR A 450 26.07 -7.19 79.55
C THR A 450 25.95 -8.08 80.81
N GLN A 451 27.01 -8.80 81.20
CA GLN A 451 27.06 -9.46 82.52
C GLN A 451 27.09 -8.45 83.68
N ASN A 452 27.97 -7.43 83.62
CA ASN A 452 28.05 -6.40 84.66
C ASN A 452 26.71 -5.67 84.88
N GLU A 453 25.97 -5.36 83.82
CA GLU A 453 24.66 -4.69 83.93
C GLU A 453 23.60 -5.56 84.64
N LYS A 454 23.61 -6.89 84.40
CA LYS A 454 22.72 -7.83 85.11
C LYS A 454 23.10 -7.99 86.58
N GLU A 455 24.39 -7.93 86.91
CA GLU A 455 24.86 -8.05 88.30
C GLU A 455 24.45 -6.83 89.13
N VAL A 456 24.61 -5.60 88.60
CA VAL A 456 24.13 -4.36 89.23
C VAL A 456 22.61 -4.36 89.43
N LEU A 457 21.82 -4.94 88.51
CA LEU A 457 20.37 -5.05 88.68
C LEU A 457 19.99 -6.03 89.80
N ARG A 458 20.75 -7.12 89.94
CA ARG A 458 20.55 -8.15 90.97
C ARG A 458 20.91 -7.62 92.37
N GLU A 459 21.97 -6.83 92.48
CA GLU A 459 22.39 -6.16 93.70
C GLU A 459 21.36 -5.09 94.15
N LYS A 460 20.73 -4.37 93.21
CA LYS A 460 19.59 -3.48 93.51
C LYS A 460 18.36 -4.25 94.02
N MET A 461 18.07 -5.43 93.46
CA MET A 461 16.98 -6.30 93.94
C MET A 461 17.24 -6.81 95.37
N GLN A 462 18.45 -7.28 95.69
CA GLN A 462 18.79 -7.67 97.06
C GLN A 462 18.77 -6.49 98.05
N ASN A 463 19.19 -5.29 97.64
CA ASN A 463 19.11 -4.09 98.48
C ASN A 463 17.67 -3.59 98.72
N LEU A 464 16.72 -3.89 97.84
CA LEU A 464 15.29 -3.69 98.09
C LEU A 464 14.72 -4.77 99.03
N GLN A 465 15.10 -6.03 98.83
CA GLN A 465 14.63 -7.15 99.65
C GLN A 465 15.12 -7.04 101.11
N ASN A 466 16.38 -6.62 101.32
CA ASN A 466 16.97 -6.40 102.65
C ASN A 466 16.38 -5.18 103.39
N LYS A 467 15.75 -4.22 102.68
CA LYS A 467 15.06 -3.06 103.30
C LYS A 467 13.66 -3.38 103.83
N ILE A 468 13.10 -4.54 103.51
CA ILE A 468 11.76 -4.96 103.94
C ILE A 468 11.80 -5.81 105.23
N LEU A 469 12.98 -6.27 105.65
CA LEU A 469 13.11 -7.27 106.73
C LEU A 469 13.36 -6.71 108.15
N VAL A 470 13.36 -5.39 108.37
CA VAL A 470 13.61 -4.79 109.70
C VAL A 470 12.71 -3.57 109.94
N GLY A 471 11.64 -3.69 110.74
CA GLY A 471 10.82 -2.52 111.10
C GLY A 471 9.42 -2.72 111.72
N GLY A 472 9.32 -3.47 112.84
CA GLY A 472 8.34 -3.28 113.93
C GLY A 472 6.87 -2.85 113.66
N GLU A 473 5.97 -3.82 113.79
CA GLU A 473 4.62 -3.74 114.40
C GLU A 473 3.93 -2.36 114.52
N ASN A 474 3.18 -1.98 113.48
CA ASN A 474 1.90 -1.23 113.57
C ASN A 474 1.18 -1.17 112.19
N LEU A 475 1.15 -2.31 111.48
CA LEU A 475 0.84 -2.36 110.04
C LEU A 475 -0.45 -3.12 109.68
N LEU A 476 -0.98 -3.98 110.55
CA LEU A 476 -2.12 -4.87 110.20
C LEU A 476 -3.43 -4.10 109.96
N GLU A 477 -3.85 -3.23 110.89
CA GLU A 477 -5.12 -2.47 110.74
C GLU A 477 -5.09 -1.49 109.58
N LYS A 478 -3.93 -0.87 109.29
CA LYS A 478 -3.78 0.01 108.12
C LYS A 478 -3.80 -0.77 106.82
N ALA A 479 -3.23 -1.98 106.78
CA ALA A 479 -3.28 -2.84 105.62
C ALA A 479 -4.72 -3.25 105.29
N GLU A 480 -5.53 -3.68 106.26
CA GLU A 480 -6.89 -4.18 105.99
C GLU A 480 -7.84 -3.08 105.47
N VAL A 481 -7.77 -1.86 106.03
CA VAL A 481 -8.56 -0.71 105.53
C VAL A 481 -8.12 -0.31 104.11
N GLN A 482 -6.81 -0.33 103.85
CA GLN A 482 -6.27 -0.03 102.53
C GLN A 482 -6.62 -1.11 101.49
N GLU A 483 -6.65 -2.39 101.89
CA GLU A 483 -7.04 -3.53 101.06
C GLU A 483 -8.51 -3.43 100.61
N ARG A 484 -9.45 -3.06 101.50
CA ARG A 484 -10.86 -2.84 101.09
C ARG A 484 -11.03 -1.66 100.13
N LEU A 485 -10.28 -0.57 100.34
CA LEU A 485 -10.29 0.59 99.43
C LEU A 485 -9.72 0.23 98.05
N LEU A 486 -8.63 -0.54 98.02
CA LEU A 486 -8.04 -1.08 96.79
C LEU A 486 -9.01 -2.04 96.08
N ALA A 487 -9.71 -2.92 96.81
CA ALA A 487 -10.69 -3.84 96.23
C ALA A 487 -11.90 -3.11 95.60
N ALA A 488 -12.43 -2.09 96.27
CA ALA A 488 -13.51 -1.26 95.72
C ALA A 488 -13.06 -0.50 94.46
N SER A 489 -11.85 0.10 94.49
CA SER A 489 -11.26 0.78 93.34
C SER A 489 -10.95 -0.17 92.18
N ALA A 490 -10.54 -1.41 92.47
CA ALA A 490 -10.29 -2.44 91.47
C ALA A 490 -11.57 -2.87 90.73
N ILE A 491 -12.70 -2.98 91.43
CA ILE A 491 -14.01 -3.28 90.81
C ILE A 491 -14.47 -2.12 89.92
N GLU A 492 -14.31 -0.87 90.35
CA GLU A 492 -14.64 0.29 89.51
C GLU A 492 -13.72 0.38 88.28
N LEU A 493 -12.42 0.12 88.44
CA LEU A 493 -11.45 0.04 87.33
C LEU A 493 -11.79 -1.08 86.34
N ASP A 494 -12.21 -2.25 86.80
CA ASP A 494 -12.63 -3.35 85.91
C ASP A 494 -13.91 -3.01 85.12
N GLN A 495 -14.91 -2.39 85.77
CA GLN A 495 -16.10 -1.89 85.08
C GLN A 495 -15.80 -0.78 84.08
N ARG A 496 -14.83 0.09 84.39
CA ARG A 496 -14.39 1.18 83.51
C ARG A 496 -13.62 0.64 82.31
N LYS A 497 -12.67 -0.28 82.52
CA LYS A 497 -11.96 -1.01 81.47
C LYS A 497 -12.91 -1.76 80.55
N LYS A 498 -13.90 -2.49 81.08
CA LYS A 498 -14.91 -3.19 80.25
C LYS A 498 -15.74 -2.24 79.38
N ARG A 499 -16.08 -1.05 79.88
CA ARG A 499 -16.74 0.00 79.08
C ARG A 499 -15.82 0.62 78.03
N GLU A 500 -14.55 0.86 78.36
CA GLU A 500 -13.53 1.36 77.43
C GLU A 500 -13.24 0.33 76.31
N GLU A 501 -13.16 -0.96 76.64
CA GLU A 501 -12.96 -2.06 75.69
C GLU A 501 -14.17 -2.24 74.76
N GLN A 502 -15.39 -2.17 75.29
CA GLN A 502 -16.62 -2.16 74.49
C GLN A 502 -16.70 -0.95 73.54
N LEU A 503 -16.35 0.25 74.02
CA LEU A 503 -16.32 1.44 73.19
C LEU A 503 -15.23 1.38 72.12
N LYS A 504 -14.02 0.88 72.46
CA LYS A 504 -12.92 0.70 71.52
C LYS A 504 -13.31 -0.28 70.41
N LYS A 505 -13.90 -1.42 70.76
CA LYS A 505 -14.39 -2.39 69.77
C LYS A 505 -15.48 -1.82 68.86
N ALA A 506 -16.43 -1.05 69.41
CA ALA A 506 -17.46 -0.38 68.62
C ALA A 506 -16.93 0.76 67.73
N ILE A 507 -15.77 1.35 68.06
CA ILE A 507 -15.06 2.30 67.20
C ILE A 507 -14.33 1.54 66.09
N GLU A 508 -13.58 0.47 66.42
CA GLU A 508 -12.89 -0.37 65.43
C GLU A 508 -13.85 -1.00 64.41
N GLU A 509 -15.02 -1.48 64.84
CA GLU A 509 -16.08 -1.98 63.95
C GLU A 509 -16.59 -0.88 63.00
N LYS A 510 -16.77 0.36 63.48
CA LYS A 510 -17.22 1.49 62.64
C LYS A 510 -16.14 2.06 61.74
N GLU A 511 -14.88 2.01 62.16
CA GLU A 511 -13.75 2.41 61.31
C GLU A 511 -13.56 1.39 60.18
N ALA A 512 -13.69 0.09 60.47
CA ALA A 512 -13.73 -0.95 59.44
C ALA A 512 -14.90 -0.75 58.46
N GLU A 513 -16.13 -0.55 58.95
CA GLU A 513 -17.29 -0.23 58.08
C GLU A 513 -17.04 1.01 57.20
N ARG A 514 -16.40 2.05 57.75
CA ARG A 514 -16.07 3.27 57.01
C ARG A 514 -15.04 3.03 55.91
N ILE A 515 -13.99 2.25 56.18
CA ILE A 515 -12.96 1.87 55.20
C ILE A 515 -13.58 1.01 54.09
N ASP A 516 -14.36 -0.01 54.45
CA ASP A 516 -15.09 -0.88 53.52
C ASP A 516 -15.99 -0.09 52.55
N ILE A 517 -16.62 0.97 53.04
CA ILE A 517 -17.45 1.88 52.24
C ILE A 517 -16.57 2.77 51.36
N GLU A 518 -15.50 3.37 51.89
CA GLU A 518 -14.60 4.27 51.17
C GLU A 518 -13.90 3.55 50.00
N GLU A 519 -13.42 2.31 50.20
CA GLU A 519 -12.86 1.46 49.14
C GLU A 519 -13.90 1.09 48.07
N LYS A 520 -15.12 0.69 48.46
CA LYS A 520 -16.20 0.36 47.53
C LYS A 520 -16.62 1.57 46.68
N TYR A 521 -16.74 2.75 47.29
CA TYR A 521 -17.06 3.98 46.55
C TYR A 521 -15.92 4.43 45.64
N SER A 522 -14.66 4.33 46.06
CA SER A 522 -13.50 4.65 45.20
C SER A 522 -13.45 3.72 43.98
N SER A 523 -13.57 2.40 44.21
CA SER A 523 -13.60 1.39 43.14
C SER A 523 -14.76 1.61 42.16
N LEU A 524 -15.97 1.86 42.65
CA LEU A 524 -17.12 2.18 41.80
C LEU A 524 -16.96 3.49 41.03
N GLN A 525 -16.30 4.50 41.61
CA GLN A 525 -16.09 5.79 40.97
C GLN A 525 -15.00 5.73 39.89
N GLU A 526 -13.93 4.96 40.11
CA GLU A 526 -12.94 4.63 39.09
C GLU A 526 -13.52 3.77 37.97
N GLU A 527 -14.34 2.76 38.31
CA GLU A 527 -15.03 1.94 37.32
C GLU A 527 -16.02 2.78 36.49
N ALA A 528 -16.76 3.70 37.13
CA ALA A 528 -17.64 4.65 36.45
C ALA A 528 -16.87 5.63 35.53
N ALA A 529 -15.72 6.14 35.96
CA ALA A 529 -14.86 7.00 35.14
C ALA A 529 -14.29 6.22 33.94
N GLY A 530 -13.83 4.99 34.16
CA GLY A 530 -13.33 4.08 33.12
C GLY A 530 -14.44 3.70 32.10
N LYS A 531 -15.63 3.34 32.59
CA LYS A 531 -16.83 3.10 31.77
C LYS A 531 -17.25 4.36 31.00
N THR A 532 -17.21 5.55 31.61
CA THR A 532 -17.52 6.82 30.94
C THR A 532 -16.52 7.14 29.83
N LYS A 533 -15.22 6.94 30.06
CA LYS A 533 -14.17 7.12 29.02
C LYS A 533 -14.35 6.11 27.87
N LYS A 534 -14.68 4.85 28.17
CA LYS A 534 -15.03 3.83 27.17
C LYS A 534 -16.29 4.21 26.39
N LEU A 535 -17.35 4.66 27.07
CA LEU A 535 -18.60 5.13 26.46
C LEU A 535 -18.36 6.30 25.51
N ALA A 536 -17.57 7.30 25.93
CA ALA A 536 -17.19 8.43 25.08
C ALA A 536 -16.43 7.95 23.82
N LYS A 537 -15.45 7.04 23.95
CA LYS A 537 -14.74 6.47 22.79
C LYS A 537 -15.69 5.73 21.84
N VAL A 538 -16.56 4.87 22.36
CA VAL A 538 -17.55 4.12 21.57
C VAL A 538 -18.57 5.06 20.90
N TYR A 539 -18.99 6.12 21.59
CA TYR A 539 -19.87 7.14 21.04
C TYR A 539 -19.21 7.88 19.87
N THR A 540 -17.94 8.28 20.00
CA THR A 540 -17.17 8.89 18.91
C THR A 540 -17.04 7.93 17.71
N MET A 541 -16.73 6.66 17.94
CA MET A 541 -16.69 5.63 16.88
C MET A 541 -18.05 5.46 16.19
N LEU A 542 -19.15 5.45 16.95
CA LEU A 542 -20.51 5.34 16.42
C LEU A 542 -20.92 6.59 15.61
N MET A 543 -20.51 7.78 16.03
CA MET A 543 -20.74 9.01 15.27
C MET A 543 -19.91 9.03 13.98
N SER A 544 -18.65 8.61 14.03
CA SER A 544 -17.80 8.44 12.84
C SER A 544 -18.41 7.44 11.84
N ALA A 545 -18.86 6.27 12.30
CA ALA A 545 -19.48 5.26 11.45
C ALA A 545 -20.82 5.72 10.85
N ARG A 546 -21.61 6.52 11.59
CA ARG A 546 -22.84 7.15 11.06
C ARG A 546 -22.53 8.18 9.97
N ALA A 547 -21.54 9.04 10.19
CA ALA A 547 -21.10 10.02 9.19
C ALA A 547 -20.52 9.31 7.94
N GLU A 548 -19.78 8.21 8.12
CA GLU A 548 -19.30 7.42 7.00
C GLU A 548 -20.43 6.78 6.18
N LEU A 549 -21.44 6.20 6.84
CA LEU A 549 -22.64 5.64 6.18
C LEU A 549 -23.43 6.70 5.40
N LEU A 550 -23.61 7.90 5.97
CA LEU A 550 -24.29 9.01 5.29
C LEU A 550 -23.50 9.45 4.04
N ASP A 551 -22.19 9.70 4.16
CA ASP A 551 -21.36 10.05 3.00
C ASP A 551 -21.35 8.93 1.95
N LEU A 552 -21.39 7.64 2.32
CA LEU A 552 -21.47 6.54 1.35
C LEU A 552 -22.83 6.50 0.64
N GLN A 553 -23.93 6.76 1.36
CA GLN A 553 -25.26 6.88 0.77
C GLN A 553 -25.35 8.08 -0.18
N GLU A 554 -24.80 9.24 0.20
CA GLU A 554 -24.73 10.41 -0.68
C GLU A 554 -23.78 10.20 -1.88
N GLU A 555 -22.65 9.52 -1.68
CA GLU A 555 -21.70 9.19 -2.74
C GLU A 555 -22.36 8.28 -3.80
N HIS A 556 -23.08 7.25 -3.32
CA HIS A 556 -23.83 6.32 -4.16
C HIS A 556 -25.03 6.98 -4.84
N GLN A 557 -25.82 7.81 -4.12
CA GLN A 557 -26.92 8.56 -4.71
C GLN A 557 -26.43 9.49 -5.84
N ARG A 558 -25.30 10.19 -5.62
CA ARG A 558 -24.67 11.05 -6.63
C ARG A 558 -24.11 10.26 -7.82
N GLU A 559 -23.63 9.03 -7.62
CA GLU A 559 -23.26 8.11 -8.71
C GLU A 559 -24.48 7.66 -9.51
N MET A 560 -25.53 7.20 -8.83
CA MET A 560 -26.77 6.74 -9.46
C MET A 560 -27.44 7.86 -10.26
N GLU A 561 -27.46 9.09 -9.75
CA GLU A 561 -27.94 10.26 -10.50
C GLU A 561 -27.10 10.53 -11.76
N GLY A 562 -25.78 10.49 -11.65
CA GLY A 562 -24.87 10.64 -12.80
C GLY A 562 -25.03 9.53 -13.85
N LEU A 563 -25.21 8.28 -13.43
CA LEU A 563 -25.50 7.15 -14.30
C LEU A 563 -26.87 7.31 -14.98
N LEU A 564 -27.91 7.72 -14.23
CA LEU A 564 -29.25 7.98 -14.78
C LEU A 564 -29.27 9.19 -15.72
N GLU A 565 -28.43 10.20 -15.50
CA GLU A 565 -28.25 11.30 -16.46
C GLU A 565 -27.51 10.81 -17.72
N GLY A 566 -26.48 9.97 -17.57
CA GLY A 566 -25.80 9.30 -18.67
C GLY A 566 -26.73 8.45 -19.54
N VAL A 567 -27.56 7.61 -18.91
CA VAL A 567 -28.60 6.79 -19.59
C VAL A 567 -29.63 7.69 -20.29
N ARG A 568 -30.08 8.77 -19.64
CA ARG A 568 -30.97 9.76 -20.28
C ARG A 568 -30.31 10.49 -21.45
N GLY A 569 -29.00 10.75 -21.38
CA GLY A 569 -28.20 11.32 -22.45
C GLY A 569 -28.08 10.39 -23.66
N ILE A 570 -27.68 9.14 -23.42
CA ILE A 570 -27.58 8.09 -24.44
C ILE A 570 -28.96 7.80 -25.06
N GLY A 571 -30.02 7.72 -24.26
CA GLY A 571 -31.39 7.49 -24.74
C GLY A 571 -31.89 8.58 -25.69
N ARG A 572 -31.68 9.86 -25.36
CA ARG A 572 -31.99 10.98 -26.28
C ARG A 572 -31.20 10.89 -27.59
N GLU A 573 -29.97 10.42 -27.53
CA GLU A 573 -29.13 10.27 -28.73
C GLU A 573 -29.54 9.07 -29.58
N LEU A 574 -29.88 7.93 -28.95
CA LEU A 574 -30.41 6.76 -29.63
C LEU A 574 -31.71 7.13 -30.38
N GLN A 575 -32.63 7.84 -29.72
CA GLN A 575 -33.85 8.35 -30.35
C GLN A 575 -33.56 9.29 -31.54
N LEU A 576 -32.51 10.11 -31.47
CA LEU A 576 -32.08 10.95 -32.59
C LEU A 576 -31.52 10.10 -33.76
N GLN A 577 -30.70 9.09 -33.47
CA GLN A 577 -30.17 8.16 -34.47
C GLN A 577 -31.29 7.36 -35.13
N GLU A 578 -32.23 6.81 -34.35
CA GLU A 578 -33.43 6.11 -34.83
C GLU A 578 -34.28 7.01 -35.72
N LEU A 579 -34.50 8.28 -35.34
CA LEU A 579 -35.26 9.23 -36.16
C LEU A 579 -34.55 9.51 -37.50
N ILE A 580 -33.21 9.64 -37.50
CA ILE A 580 -32.42 9.79 -38.74
C ILE A 580 -32.54 8.52 -39.60
N LEU A 581 -32.34 7.33 -39.02
CA LEU A 581 -32.44 6.05 -39.73
C LEU A 581 -33.84 5.88 -40.36
N ASN A 582 -34.91 6.17 -39.61
CA ASN A 582 -36.29 6.08 -40.08
C ASN A 582 -36.66 7.15 -41.12
N SER A 583 -35.97 8.30 -41.12
CA SER A 583 -36.20 9.36 -42.10
C SER A 583 -35.48 9.12 -43.44
N TYR A 584 -34.31 8.46 -43.42
CA TYR A 584 -33.43 8.36 -44.58
C TYR A 584 -33.18 6.94 -45.12
N ILE A 585 -33.46 5.89 -44.33
CA ILE A 585 -33.26 4.49 -44.73
C ILE A 585 -34.61 3.76 -44.73
N PRO A 586 -35.12 3.30 -45.89
CA PRO A 586 -36.34 2.51 -45.94
C PRO A 586 -36.25 1.23 -45.10
N VAL A 587 -37.32 0.90 -44.38
CA VAL A 587 -37.40 -0.23 -43.42
C VAL A 587 -36.87 -1.55 -43.98
N GLN A 588 -37.14 -1.84 -45.26
CA GLN A 588 -36.65 -3.06 -45.94
C GLN A 588 -35.12 -3.20 -45.92
N TYR A 589 -34.38 -2.08 -46.03
CA TYR A 589 -32.92 -2.07 -45.94
C TYR A 589 -32.43 -2.08 -44.50
N GLN A 590 -33.16 -1.47 -43.56
CA GLN A 590 -32.84 -1.57 -42.13
C GLN A 590 -32.87 -3.04 -41.67
N THR A 591 -33.99 -3.73 -41.90
CA THR A 591 -34.14 -5.16 -41.57
C THR A 591 -33.14 -6.05 -42.31
N MET A 592 -32.73 -5.67 -43.53
CA MET A 592 -31.67 -6.37 -44.24
C MET A 592 -30.32 -6.22 -43.52
N ILE A 593 -29.95 -5.00 -43.13
CA ILE A 593 -28.70 -4.73 -42.39
C ILE A 593 -28.70 -5.50 -41.07
N GLU A 594 -29.72 -5.34 -40.22
CA GLU A 594 -29.85 -6.03 -38.93
C GLU A 594 -29.64 -7.55 -39.02
N ARG A 595 -30.10 -8.17 -40.11
CA ARG A 595 -30.00 -9.62 -40.33
C ARG A 595 -28.59 -10.11 -40.70
N TYR A 596 -27.71 -9.22 -41.16
CA TYR A 596 -26.34 -9.54 -41.61
C TYR A 596 -25.23 -8.92 -40.76
N VAL A 597 -25.56 -8.00 -39.84
CA VAL A 597 -24.61 -7.52 -38.83
C VAL A 597 -24.60 -8.47 -37.62
N HIS A 598 -23.42 -8.73 -37.07
CA HIS A 598 -23.28 -9.32 -35.73
C HIS A 598 -22.39 -8.44 -34.86
N TRP A 599 -22.61 -8.48 -33.55
CA TRP A 599 -21.66 -7.91 -32.61
C TRP A 599 -20.40 -8.79 -32.57
N ASN A 600 -19.23 -8.19 -32.44
CA ASN A 600 -17.98 -8.90 -32.19
C ASN A 600 -17.40 -8.40 -30.85
N GLU A 601 -17.45 -9.27 -29.83
CA GLU A 601 -17.04 -8.95 -28.46
C GLU A 601 -15.53 -8.70 -28.32
N ASP A 602 -14.70 -9.35 -29.13
CA ASP A 602 -13.24 -9.24 -29.03
C ASP A 602 -12.72 -7.84 -29.42
N ILE A 603 -13.37 -7.21 -30.40
CA ILE A 603 -13.04 -5.85 -30.87
C ILE A 603 -13.99 -4.77 -30.33
N GLY A 604 -15.19 -5.13 -29.87
CA GLY A 604 -16.20 -4.19 -29.37
C GLY A 604 -16.87 -3.38 -30.49
N GLU A 605 -17.09 -3.98 -31.67
CA GLU A 605 -17.72 -3.34 -32.82
C GLU A 605 -18.73 -4.25 -33.53
N TRP A 606 -19.72 -3.63 -34.18
CA TRP A 606 -20.70 -4.31 -35.03
C TRP A 606 -20.09 -4.62 -36.41
N GLN A 607 -19.97 -5.90 -36.76
CA GLN A 607 -19.43 -6.37 -38.03
C GLN A 607 -20.55 -6.81 -38.98
N LEU A 608 -20.66 -6.15 -40.14
CA LEU A 608 -21.50 -6.61 -41.24
C LEU A 608 -20.80 -7.74 -42.00
N LYS A 609 -21.45 -8.92 -42.10
CA LYS A 609 -20.89 -10.06 -42.84
C LYS A 609 -20.73 -9.71 -44.32
N CYS A 610 -19.64 -10.19 -44.93
CA CYS A 610 -19.37 -10.07 -46.36
C CYS A 610 -19.20 -8.63 -46.92
N VAL A 611 -18.88 -7.63 -46.09
CA VAL A 611 -18.59 -6.23 -46.53
C VAL A 611 -17.59 -6.14 -47.68
N ALA A 612 -16.59 -7.02 -47.72
CA ALA A 612 -15.59 -7.09 -48.79
C ALA A 612 -16.19 -7.31 -50.19
N TYR A 613 -17.35 -7.98 -50.27
CA TYR A 613 -18.05 -8.31 -51.52
C TYR A 613 -19.11 -7.26 -51.91
N THR A 614 -19.23 -6.16 -51.18
CA THR A 614 -20.13 -5.06 -51.56
C THR A 614 -19.57 -4.28 -52.76
N GLY A 615 -20.46 -3.79 -53.64
CA GLY A 615 -20.07 -3.26 -54.95
C GLY A 615 -19.04 -2.13 -54.94
N ASN A 616 -19.00 -1.30 -53.89
CA ASN A 616 -18.00 -0.22 -53.74
C ASN A 616 -16.59 -0.75 -53.42
N ASN A 617 -16.49 -1.87 -52.69
CA ASN A 617 -15.23 -2.53 -52.39
C ASN A 617 -14.75 -3.39 -53.57
N MET A 618 -15.68 -4.10 -54.23
CA MET A 618 -15.37 -4.83 -55.47
C MET A 618 -14.92 -3.91 -56.61
N ARG A 619 -15.48 -2.70 -56.75
CA ARG A 619 -15.03 -1.74 -57.78
C ARG A 619 -13.56 -1.35 -57.65
N LYS A 620 -13.04 -1.22 -56.43
CA LYS A 620 -11.60 -0.95 -56.21
C LYS A 620 -10.72 -2.12 -56.66
N ALA A 621 -11.18 -3.36 -56.51
CA ALA A 621 -10.47 -4.55 -56.95
C ALA A 621 -10.54 -4.80 -58.48
N GLN A 622 -11.51 -4.20 -59.19
CA GLN A 622 -11.72 -4.41 -60.62
C GLN A 622 -11.01 -3.40 -61.54
N THR A 623 -10.31 -2.39 -60.99
CA THR A 623 -9.64 -1.34 -61.78
C THR A 623 -8.27 -1.71 -62.38
N THR A 624 -8.02 -3.00 -62.57
CA THR A 624 -7.09 -3.64 -63.54
C THR A 624 -7.65 -5.05 -63.74
N THR A 625 -7.85 -5.62 -64.92
CA THR A 625 -7.03 -5.57 -66.14
C THR A 625 -7.87 -6.02 -67.34
N SER A 626 -7.75 -5.39 -68.51
CA SER A 626 -8.25 -5.95 -69.78
C SER A 626 -7.16 -6.80 -70.44
N ILE A 627 -7.49 -8.05 -70.76
CA ILE A 627 -6.53 -9.10 -71.19
C ILE A 627 -6.08 -8.91 -72.64
N GLY A 628 -4.78 -9.14 -72.90
CA GLY A 628 -4.17 -9.14 -74.24
C GLY A 628 -3.04 -10.16 -74.40
N THR A 629 -3.40 -11.37 -74.82
CA THR A 629 -2.58 -12.36 -75.58
C THR A 629 -1.12 -12.68 -75.18
N ALA A 630 -0.98 -13.83 -74.50
CA ALA A 630 -0.09 -14.96 -74.84
C ALA A 630 1.45 -14.82 -74.93
N LYS A 631 2.11 -15.65 -74.09
CA LYS A 631 3.43 -16.29 -74.28
C LYS A 631 4.65 -15.38 -74.48
N ASP A 632 5.24 -14.96 -73.37
CA ASP A 632 6.46 -15.62 -72.88
C ASP A 632 6.50 -15.58 -71.35
N GLN A 633 7.09 -16.59 -70.71
CA GLN A 633 7.39 -16.58 -69.27
C GLN A 633 8.88 -16.30 -69.07
N PRO A 634 9.29 -15.04 -68.83
CA PRO A 634 10.48 -14.77 -68.05
C PRO A 634 10.14 -14.96 -66.58
N GLN A 635 10.77 -15.95 -65.98
CA GLN A 635 10.82 -16.18 -64.53
C GLN A 635 11.27 -14.89 -63.84
N LEU A 636 10.38 -14.23 -63.09
CA LEU A 636 10.70 -12.96 -62.43
C LEU A 636 11.54 -13.22 -61.18
N ASP A 637 12.82 -12.92 -61.34
CA ASP A 637 13.90 -13.10 -60.40
C ASP A 637 13.65 -12.40 -59.05
N LEU A 638 13.77 -13.18 -57.97
CA LEU A 638 13.59 -12.74 -56.58
C LEU A 638 14.91 -12.29 -55.93
N SER A 639 16.02 -12.24 -56.69
CA SER A 639 17.35 -11.77 -56.23
C SER A 639 17.31 -10.42 -55.50
N ASN A 640 16.44 -9.50 -55.92
CA ASN A 640 16.28 -8.18 -55.30
C ASN A 640 15.57 -8.19 -53.92
N ILE A 641 15.08 -9.33 -53.43
CA ILE A 641 14.47 -9.47 -52.10
C ILE A 641 15.53 -9.76 -51.02
N TYR A 642 16.73 -10.20 -51.41
CA TYR A 642 17.83 -10.50 -50.49
C TYR A 642 19.06 -9.64 -50.79
N LEU A 643 19.23 -8.56 -50.03
CA LEU A 643 20.49 -7.82 -49.95
C LEU A 643 21.26 -8.24 -48.70
N THR A 644 22.30 -9.05 -48.89
CA THR A 644 23.34 -9.31 -47.90
C THR A 644 24.34 -8.16 -47.84
N TYR A 645 24.71 -7.73 -46.63
CA TYR A 645 25.82 -6.80 -46.44
C TYR A 645 27.15 -7.56 -46.64
N ASN A 646 27.87 -7.26 -47.73
CA ASN A 646 29.31 -7.45 -47.85
C ASN A 646 29.88 -6.61 -49.01
N GLU A 647 30.28 -5.38 -48.67
CA GLU A 647 31.23 -4.51 -49.39
C GLU A 647 30.87 -4.09 -50.86
N PRO A 648 31.69 -3.27 -51.56
CA PRO A 648 31.46 -1.82 -51.48
C PRO A 648 31.41 -1.11 -52.86
N GLU A 649 31.34 0.22 -52.78
CA GLU A 649 31.67 1.23 -53.81
C GLU A 649 30.64 1.73 -54.84
N ASN A 650 30.56 3.07 -54.85
CA ASN A 650 30.56 3.98 -56.00
C ASN A 650 29.28 4.23 -56.85
N ASN A 651 28.74 5.44 -56.61
CA ASN A 651 28.43 6.48 -57.62
C ASN A 651 27.22 6.25 -58.57
N LEU A 652 26.40 7.25 -58.94
CA LEU A 652 26.45 8.73 -58.82
C LEU A 652 25.06 9.33 -58.49
N MET A 653 25.06 10.55 -57.92
CA MET A 653 23.86 11.41 -57.80
C MET A 653 23.68 12.35 -59.02
N GLN A 654 22.57 13.11 -59.01
CA GLN A 654 22.35 14.44 -59.66
C GLN A 654 21.99 14.46 -61.17
N THR A 655 21.18 15.38 -61.71
CA THR A 655 20.43 16.57 -61.20
C THR A 655 19.25 16.94 -62.14
N LYS A 656 18.25 17.70 -61.64
CA LYS A 656 17.72 19.01 -62.15
C LYS A 656 16.28 19.23 -61.66
N LYS A 657 16.02 20.16 -60.72
CA LYS A 657 15.84 21.64 -60.87
C LYS A 657 14.51 22.07 -61.50
N ILE A 658 13.69 22.76 -60.69
CA ILE A 658 12.37 23.33 -61.01
C ILE A 658 12.50 24.84 -61.33
N ARG A 659 11.85 25.31 -62.41
CA ARG A 659 11.39 26.70 -62.75
C ARG A 659 10.89 26.68 -64.22
N GLY A 660 9.82 27.34 -64.67
CA GLY A 660 8.72 28.06 -63.99
C GLY A 660 7.78 28.79 -65.00
N ARG A 661 6.64 29.31 -64.49
CA ARG A 661 5.76 30.40 -65.00
C ARG A 661 4.89 30.28 -66.29
N SER A 662 3.58 30.47 -66.06
CA SER A 662 2.62 31.44 -66.66
C SER A 662 1.97 31.24 -68.04
N GLY A 663 0.63 31.41 -68.08
CA GLY A 663 -0.21 31.69 -69.25
C GLY A 663 -1.64 32.09 -68.86
N VAL A 664 -2.18 33.17 -69.43
CA VAL A 664 -3.48 33.84 -69.15
C VAL A 664 -4.19 34.00 -70.52
N PRO A 665 -5.52 33.83 -70.70
CA PRO A 665 -6.46 34.98 -70.67
C PRO A 665 -7.95 34.74 -70.29
N ARG A 666 -8.65 35.88 -70.16
CA ARG A 666 -10.07 36.16 -69.80
C ARG A 666 -11.01 36.04 -71.04
N PRO A 667 -12.37 36.13 -70.96
CA PRO A 667 -13.06 37.43 -70.75
C PRO A 667 -14.49 37.44 -70.12
N THR A 668 -14.90 38.62 -69.59
CA THR A 668 -16.25 39.30 -69.57
C THR A 668 -17.57 38.56 -69.18
N THR A 669 -18.63 39.17 -68.58
CA THR A 669 -19.05 40.59 -68.36
C THR A 669 -20.18 40.74 -67.32
N ALA A 670 -20.27 41.93 -66.66
CA ALA A 670 -21.49 42.63 -66.14
C ALA A 670 -22.43 41.92 -65.13
N HIS A 671 -23.18 42.53 -64.20
CA HIS A 671 -23.45 43.90 -63.65
C HIS A 671 -24.14 43.65 -62.26
N LYS A 672 -24.33 44.57 -61.29
CA LYS A 672 -23.98 46.00 -61.07
C LYS A 672 -23.93 46.27 -59.55
N ARG A 673 -23.12 47.26 -59.17
CA ARG A 673 -23.07 48.03 -57.91
C ARG A 673 -24.40 48.82 -57.66
N THR A 674 -24.80 49.42 -56.52
CA THR A 674 -24.30 49.66 -55.13
C THR A 674 -25.49 50.23 -54.28
N PRO A 675 -25.37 51.15 -53.29
CA PRO A 675 -25.16 50.83 -51.87
C PRO A 675 -26.14 51.53 -50.89
N HIS A 676 -26.12 51.16 -49.61
CA HIS A 676 -25.56 52.06 -48.60
C HIS A 676 -25.08 51.30 -47.35
#